data_AF-A0A0D2QPV5-F1
#
_entry.id   AF-A0A0D2QPV5-F1
#
_cell.length_a   1.000
_cell.length_b   1.000
_cell.length_c   1.000
_cell.angle_alpha   90.00
_cell.angle_beta   90.00
_cell.angle_gamma   90.00
#
_symmetry.space_group_name_H-M   'P 1'
#
loop_
_entity.id
_entity.type
_entity.pdbx_description
1 polymer ?
#
loop_
_entity_poly.entity_id
_entity_poly.type
_entity_poly.pdbx_seq_one_letter_code
_entity_poly.pdbx_strand_id
1 'polypeptide(L)'
;MSADMQKLIGANEEDDEEEIEMDVKEEDNEDHENGQKHIAAQMMLGADGVMPSTSHQFQIQQQLQEQVSTPGGGARRSRPLEEKERTKLRERHRRAITARILAGLRKHGNYNLRVRADINDVIAALAREAGWVVLPDGTTFPSRSQGSRPAGDSSAGLTSSSSQMLSQQVPPTSLQGVSSGYCASVEYNACHMKGVFMPTPAPYDLSSSGHSQSSGMVGNGGEQTESLPLIAGSMEVINEQIIGLPPKLPERDFAGTPYVPVYVMLPLGVVNMKCELVDPDGLLKQLRVLKSINVDGVMIDCWWGIVEADAPQEYNWNGYRRLFQMVHELKLKLQVVMSFHECGGNVGDDVCIPLPHWVAEIGRSNPDIFFTDREGRRNTECLSWGIDKERVLRGRTAVEVYFDFMRSFRVEFNEFFEDGIISMVEVGLGPCGELRYPSCPVKHGWRYPGIGEFQCYDQYMLKSLMKAAEMRGHSFWARGPDNAGSYSSHPHETGFFCDEGDYDGYYGRFFLNWYSQLLINHGDLVLSLAKLAFEGSCIAAKLPGIHWWYKTSSHAAELTAGFYNPCNRDGYIAIAAMLHKHGAALNFARAELQFLEQREDLQEALANPQGLVWQVLNAAWETCITVVSENAFVCHDRVGYNKILENVKPVNDPDGRHFSSFTYLRLTPLLMERQNFMEFERFVKRMHGEAVLYLQV
;
A
#
# COMPACT_ATOMS: atom_id res chain seq x y z
N MET A 1 29.33 32.71 -11.35
CA MET A 1 29.04 33.49 -12.57
C MET A 1 27.60 33.21 -12.96
N SER A 2 26.84 34.17 -13.47
CA SER A 2 25.38 34.03 -13.63
C SER A 2 24.91 34.63 -14.96
N ALA A 3 24.68 33.77 -15.96
CA ALA A 3 23.84 33.96 -17.15
C ALA A 3 24.05 32.80 -18.16
N ASP A 4 23.51 31.60 -17.89
CA ASP A 4 23.51 30.49 -18.89
C ASP A 4 22.39 29.44 -18.62
N MET A 5 21.17 29.90 -18.30
CA MET A 5 19.99 29.03 -18.11
C MET A 5 18.69 29.60 -18.73
N GLN A 6 18.82 30.42 -19.78
CA GLN A 6 17.68 31.00 -20.52
C GLN A 6 17.83 30.84 -22.03
N LYS A 7 17.99 29.61 -22.52
CA LYS A 7 17.89 29.26 -23.94
C LYS A 7 17.72 27.74 -24.17
N LEU A 8 16.48 27.26 -24.19
CA LEU A 8 16.03 26.00 -24.82
C LEU A 8 14.51 25.83 -24.64
N ILE A 9 13.73 26.68 -25.33
CA ILE A 9 12.27 26.54 -25.49
C ILE A 9 11.93 26.93 -26.94
N GLY A 10 11.17 26.08 -27.64
CA GLY A 10 10.84 26.20 -29.06
C GLY A 10 11.82 25.43 -29.96
N ALA A 11 11.38 24.64 -30.95
CA ALA A 11 10.00 24.48 -31.46
C ALA A 11 9.82 23.14 -32.21
N ASN A 12 8.55 22.80 -32.47
CA ASN A 12 8.06 21.71 -33.34
C ASN A 12 8.33 20.28 -32.78
N GLU A 13 7.63 19.22 -33.21
CA GLU A 13 6.69 19.04 -34.35
C GLU A 13 5.26 18.63 -33.91
N GLU A 14 4.31 18.80 -34.82
CA GLU A 14 2.90 18.40 -34.73
C GLU A 14 2.71 17.09 -35.52
N ASP A 15 1.84 16.16 -35.06
CA ASP A 15 1.38 15.02 -35.89
C ASP A 15 0.01 14.50 -35.38
N ASP A 16 -1.02 14.77 -36.20
CA ASP A 16 -2.42 14.33 -36.29
C ASP A 16 -3.07 13.37 -35.26
N GLU A 17 -4.22 13.82 -34.71
CA GLU A 17 -5.26 12.99 -34.09
C GLU A 17 -6.37 12.63 -35.10
N GLU A 18 -6.57 11.35 -35.44
CA GLU A 18 -7.76 10.87 -36.18
C GLU A 18 -8.81 10.27 -35.23
N GLU A 19 -9.76 11.08 -34.74
CA GLU A 19 -10.97 10.56 -34.09
C GLU A 19 -11.95 9.96 -35.12
N ILE A 20 -12.24 8.66 -35.00
CA ILE A 20 -13.27 8.00 -35.82
C ILE A 20 -14.66 8.24 -35.19
N GLU A 21 -15.24 9.40 -35.48
CA GLU A 21 -16.65 9.68 -35.24
C GLU A 21 -17.53 8.75 -36.11
N MET A 22 -18.48 8.05 -35.48
CA MET A 22 -19.45 7.21 -36.20
C MET A 22 -20.89 7.62 -35.89
N ASP A 23 -21.53 8.20 -36.89
CA ASP A 23 -22.98 8.46 -36.96
C ASP A 23 -23.81 7.28 -36.44
N VAL A 24 -24.60 7.51 -35.38
CA VAL A 24 -25.72 6.64 -35.01
C VAL A 24 -26.99 7.43 -35.23
N LYS A 25 -27.66 7.14 -36.36
CA LYS A 25 -28.96 7.74 -36.69
C LYS A 25 -29.96 7.47 -35.58
N GLU A 26 -30.63 8.52 -35.11
CA GLU A 26 -31.84 8.37 -34.32
C GLU A 26 -32.99 7.91 -35.23
N GLU A 27 -33.85 7.01 -34.73
CA GLU A 27 -35.09 6.61 -35.40
C GLU A 27 -36.26 7.28 -34.69
N ASP A 28 -36.97 8.15 -35.40
CA ASP A 28 -38.17 8.83 -34.91
C ASP A 28 -39.20 7.84 -34.36
N ASN A 29 -39.83 8.20 -33.24
CA ASN A 29 -41.13 7.66 -32.85
C ASN A 29 -42.03 8.84 -32.48
N GLU A 30 -42.88 9.24 -33.42
CA GLU A 30 -43.99 10.15 -33.17
C GLU A 30 -44.99 9.48 -32.22
N ASP A 31 -45.47 10.20 -31.21
CA ASP A 31 -46.75 9.91 -30.57
C ASP A 31 -47.42 11.24 -30.23
N HIS A 32 -48.60 11.49 -30.80
CA HIS A 32 -49.39 12.69 -30.56
C HIS A 32 -50.21 12.53 -29.27
N GLU A 33 -50.23 13.55 -28.40
CA GLU A 33 -51.55 14.12 -28.06
C GLU A 33 -51.56 15.60 -27.64
N ASN A 34 -52.56 16.26 -28.21
CA ASN A 34 -53.16 17.55 -27.89
C ASN A 34 -53.49 17.68 -26.38
N GLY A 35 -53.39 18.82 -25.68
CA GLY A 35 -53.03 20.17 -26.10
C GLY A 35 -54.10 21.20 -25.65
N GLN A 36 -53.74 22.14 -24.77
CA GLN A 36 -54.50 23.37 -24.59
C GLN A 36 -53.65 24.51 -24.01
N LYS A 37 -53.78 25.71 -24.59
CA LYS A 37 -53.16 26.95 -24.13
C LYS A 37 -54.16 27.70 -23.25
N HIS A 38 -53.67 28.47 -22.27
CA HIS A 38 -54.27 29.77 -22.00
C HIS A 38 -53.22 30.80 -21.61
N ILE A 39 -53.28 31.95 -22.30
CA ILE A 39 -52.48 33.15 -22.01
C ILE A 39 -53.46 34.18 -21.45
N ALA A 40 -53.10 34.81 -20.33
CA ALA A 40 -53.63 36.11 -19.91
C ALA A 40 -52.64 36.77 -18.97
N ALA A 41 -52.27 38.02 -19.23
CA ALA A 41 -51.50 38.85 -18.32
C ALA A 41 -52.09 40.26 -18.35
N GLN A 42 -52.45 40.81 -17.18
CA GLN A 42 -52.68 42.25 -17.08
C GLN A 42 -52.45 42.80 -15.67
N MET A 43 -51.94 44.03 -15.69
CA MET A 43 -51.42 44.86 -14.59
C MET A 43 -52.45 45.19 -13.50
N MET A 44 -51.97 45.48 -12.29
CA MET A 44 -52.16 46.81 -11.67
C MET A 44 -51.16 47.07 -10.52
N LEU A 45 -51.06 48.32 -10.08
CA LEU A 45 -50.12 48.85 -9.07
C LEU A 45 -50.79 49.03 -7.70
N GLY A 46 -50.04 49.04 -6.59
CA GLY A 46 -50.59 49.56 -5.30
C GLY A 46 -49.82 49.32 -3.99
N ALA A 47 -48.86 50.20 -3.68
CA ALA A 47 -48.48 50.73 -2.35
C ALA A 47 -48.00 49.82 -1.18
N ASP A 48 -47.20 50.44 -0.30
CA ASP A 48 -46.58 49.90 0.93
C ASP A 48 -47.55 49.71 2.11
N GLY A 49 -47.18 48.90 3.12
CA GLY A 49 -47.93 48.87 4.39
C GLY A 49 -47.60 47.81 5.46
N VAL A 50 -46.48 47.97 6.18
CA VAL A 50 -46.26 47.70 7.63
C VAL A 50 -46.98 46.51 8.33
N MET A 51 -46.19 45.60 8.94
CA MET A 51 -46.61 44.56 9.90
C MET A 51 -47.23 45.12 11.21
N PRO A 52 -48.12 44.36 11.88
CA PRO A 52 -47.68 43.75 13.15
C PRO A 52 -48.24 42.33 13.45
N SER A 53 -47.68 41.71 14.50
CA SER A 53 -47.96 40.34 14.99
C SER A 53 -49.15 40.27 15.97
N THR A 54 -49.88 39.14 15.99
CA THR A 54 -50.06 38.27 17.19
C THR A 54 -50.88 37.00 16.90
N SER A 55 -50.78 35.99 17.78
CA SER A 55 -51.38 34.65 17.66
C SER A 55 -52.59 34.47 18.56
N HIS A 56 -53.60 33.69 18.15
CA HIS A 56 -54.51 32.82 18.93
C HIS A 56 -55.56 32.24 17.95
N GLN A 57 -56.25 31.10 18.12
CA GLN A 57 -56.07 29.80 18.73
C GLN A 57 -57.41 29.05 18.51
N PHE A 58 -57.38 27.76 18.13
CA PHE A 58 -58.40 26.70 18.36
C PHE A 58 -59.92 26.98 18.19
N GLN A 59 -60.52 26.29 17.20
CA GLN A 59 -61.82 25.58 17.21
C GLN A 59 -61.91 24.80 15.86
N ILE A 60 -62.45 23.58 15.69
CA ILE A 60 -63.22 22.63 16.51
C ILE A 60 -62.72 21.18 16.26
N GLN A 61 -62.97 20.26 17.19
CA GLN A 61 -62.80 18.80 17.06
C GLN A 61 -64.17 18.09 17.22
N GLN A 62 -64.31 16.88 16.65
CA GLN A 62 -65.41 15.88 16.72
C GLN A 62 -66.32 15.78 15.47
N GLN A 63 -66.93 14.63 15.14
CA GLN A 63 -66.62 13.19 15.37
C GLN A 63 -67.59 12.32 14.52
N LEU A 64 -67.16 11.12 14.09
CA LEU A 64 -67.86 9.96 13.46
C LEU A 64 -66.91 9.34 12.39
N GLN A 65 -66.33 8.13 12.45
CA GLN A 65 -66.61 6.89 13.21
C GLN A 65 -67.91 6.19 12.73
N GLU A 66 -67.97 4.92 12.27
CA GLU A 66 -67.03 3.77 12.14
C GLU A 66 -67.36 2.97 10.82
N GLN A 67 -66.93 1.73 10.44
CA GLN A 67 -66.27 0.60 11.12
C GLN A 67 -65.51 -0.37 10.16
N VAL A 68 -64.25 -0.71 10.50
CA VAL A 68 -63.59 -2.05 10.52
C VAL A 68 -63.83 -3.13 9.42
N SER A 69 -62.75 -3.64 8.82
CA SER A 69 -62.45 -5.09 8.58
C SER A 69 -61.01 -5.34 8.05
N THR A 70 -60.55 -6.60 8.06
CA THR A 70 -59.10 -6.99 8.08
C THR A 70 -58.56 -7.48 6.70
N PRO A 71 -57.38 -8.15 6.52
CA PRO A 71 -56.33 -7.60 5.64
C PRO A 71 -55.97 -8.43 4.39
N GLY A 72 -55.26 -7.79 3.43
CA GLY A 72 -54.45 -8.49 2.42
C GLY A 72 -54.48 -7.83 1.03
N GLY A 73 -53.30 -7.61 0.42
CA GLY A 73 -53.18 -7.09 -0.96
C GLY A 73 -52.05 -6.07 -1.14
N GLY A 74 -50.85 -6.53 -1.46
CA GLY A 74 -49.68 -5.65 -1.63
C GLY A 74 -49.67 -4.91 -2.97
N ALA A 75 -50.11 -3.65 -2.98
CA ALA A 75 -49.94 -2.76 -4.13
C ALA A 75 -48.48 -2.29 -4.24
N ARG A 76 -47.74 -2.81 -5.24
CA ARG A 76 -46.38 -2.34 -5.55
C ARG A 76 -46.42 -0.87 -6.00
N ARG A 77 -45.72 0.03 -5.29
CA ARG A 77 -45.44 1.38 -5.81
C ARG A 77 -44.68 1.25 -7.13
N SER A 78 -45.16 1.93 -8.17
CA SER A 78 -44.47 2.07 -9.44
C SER A 78 -43.18 2.89 -9.25
N ARG A 79 -42.06 2.37 -9.77
CA ARG A 79 -40.79 3.10 -9.83
C ARG A 79 -40.87 4.21 -10.90
N PRO A 80 -40.13 5.32 -10.74
CA PRO A 80 -40.04 6.37 -11.76
C PRO A 80 -39.61 5.82 -13.13
N LEU A 81 -40.09 6.45 -14.21
CA LEU A 81 -39.80 6.00 -15.57
C LEU A 81 -38.29 6.03 -15.86
N GLU A 82 -37.59 7.11 -15.49
CA GLU A 82 -36.12 7.21 -15.63
C GLU A 82 -35.36 6.08 -14.91
N GLU A 83 -35.80 5.66 -13.72
CA GLU A 83 -35.14 4.57 -12.98
C GLU A 83 -35.31 3.22 -13.69
N LYS A 84 -36.48 3.01 -14.30
CA LYS A 84 -36.77 1.87 -15.17
C LYS A 84 -35.90 1.91 -16.45
N GLU A 85 -35.67 3.09 -17.00
CA GLU A 85 -34.86 3.33 -18.22
C GLU A 85 -33.36 3.14 -17.95
N ARG A 86 -32.81 3.76 -16.89
CA ARG A 86 -31.43 3.51 -16.40
C ARG A 86 -31.20 2.02 -16.13
N THR A 87 -32.23 1.29 -15.69
CA THR A 87 -32.15 -0.16 -15.46
C THR A 87 -32.24 -0.96 -16.77
N LYS A 88 -33.08 -0.57 -17.75
CA LYS A 88 -33.02 -1.12 -19.13
C LYS A 88 -31.63 -0.92 -19.74
N LEU A 89 -31.03 0.26 -19.59
CA LEU A 89 -29.74 0.63 -20.19
C LEU A 89 -28.59 -0.18 -19.59
N ARG A 90 -28.51 -0.27 -18.25
CA ARG A 90 -27.53 -1.13 -17.55
C ARG A 90 -27.65 -2.59 -17.99
N GLU A 91 -28.85 -3.12 -18.12
CA GLU A 91 -29.08 -4.51 -18.56
C GLU A 91 -28.76 -4.72 -20.06
N ARG A 92 -29.02 -3.74 -20.94
CA ARG A 92 -28.56 -3.75 -22.34
C ARG A 92 -27.03 -3.76 -22.42
N HIS A 93 -26.37 -2.88 -21.66
CA HIS A 93 -24.91 -2.78 -21.63
C HIS A 93 -24.24 -4.06 -21.09
N ARG A 94 -24.76 -4.62 -19.99
CA ARG A 94 -24.32 -5.91 -19.44
C ARG A 94 -24.40 -7.03 -20.48
N ARG A 95 -25.53 -7.14 -21.20
CA ARG A 95 -25.71 -8.13 -22.29
C ARG A 95 -24.76 -7.90 -23.46
N ALA A 96 -24.48 -6.65 -23.82
CA ALA A 96 -23.52 -6.31 -24.88
C ALA A 96 -22.08 -6.72 -24.51
N ILE A 97 -21.65 -6.50 -23.26
CA ILE A 97 -20.35 -6.98 -22.75
C ILE A 97 -20.29 -8.52 -22.82
N THR A 98 -21.30 -9.22 -22.28
CA THR A 98 -21.35 -10.70 -22.33
C THR A 98 -21.30 -11.22 -23.77
N ALA A 99 -22.01 -10.58 -24.71
CA ALA A 99 -21.97 -10.95 -26.12
C ALA A 99 -20.59 -10.72 -26.77
N ARG A 100 -19.88 -9.64 -26.42
CA ARG A 100 -18.51 -9.37 -26.89
C ARG A 100 -17.53 -10.43 -26.35
N ILE A 101 -17.61 -10.79 -25.08
CA ILE A 101 -16.78 -11.85 -24.47
C ILE A 101 -17.03 -13.20 -25.16
N LEU A 102 -18.30 -13.60 -25.32
CA LEU A 102 -18.69 -14.84 -26.00
C LEU A 102 -18.34 -14.86 -27.50
N ALA A 103 -18.19 -13.70 -28.15
CA ALA A 103 -17.65 -13.60 -29.50
C ALA A 103 -16.13 -13.76 -29.53
N GLY A 104 -15.41 -13.14 -28.58
CA GLY A 104 -13.96 -13.27 -28.41
C GLY A 104 -13.52 -14.72 -28.16
N LEU A 105 -14.17 -15.41 -27.21
CA LEU A 105 -13.87 -16.82 -26.90
C LEU A 105 -14.03 -17.75 -28.11
N ARG A 106 -15.01 -17.51 -28.98
CA ARG A 106 -15.22 -18.27 -30.23
C ARG A 106 -14.20 -17.94 -31.32
N LYS A 107 -13.81 -16.67 -31.46
CA LYS A 107 -12.94 -16.20 -32.56
C LYS A 107 -11.44 -16.37 -32.25
N HIS A 108 -11.06 -16.31 -30.97
CA HIS A 108 -9.66 -16.25 -30.54
C HIS A 108 -9.30 -17.28 -29.45
N GLY A 109 -10.25 -17.70 -28.61
CA GLY A 109 -10.01 -18.68 -27.53
C GLY A 109 -10.10 -20.16 -27.93
N ASN A 110 -10.29 -20.47 -29.22
CA ASN A 110 -10.48 -21.84 -29.74
C ASN A 110 -11.67 -22.63 -29.14
N TYR A 111 -12.55 -21.98 -28.36
CA TYR A 111 -13.73 -22.63 -27.77
C TYR A 111 -14.85 -22.77 -28.80
N ASN A 112 -15.23 -24.00 -29.11
CA ASN A 112 -16.34 -24.32 -30.01
C ASN A 112 -17.72 -24.08 -29.36
N LEU A 113 -18.02 -22.82 -29.03
CA LEU A 113 -19.28 -22.38 -28.43
C LEU A 113 -20.31 -22.05 -29.51
N ARG A 114 -21.59 -22.29 -29.21
CA ARG A 114 -22.70 -21.95 -30.10
C ARG A 114 -22.87 -20.43 -30.23
N VAL A 115 -23.47 -19.98 -31.34
CA VAL A 115 -23.70 -18.54 -31.61
C VAL A 115 -24.57 -17.85 -30.54
N ARG A 116 -25.40 -18.63 -29.83
CA ARG A 116 -26.20 -18.20 -28.67
C ARG A 116 -25.84 -19.02 -27.41
N ALA A 117 -24.56 -19.33 -27.22
CA ALA A 117 -24.08 -19.98 -26.00
C ALA A 117 -24.41 -19.13 -24.75
N ASP A 118 -24.71 -19.81 -23.64
CA ASP A 118 -24.85 -19.19 -22.33
C ASP A 118 -23.59 -19.42 -21.48
N ILE A 119 -23.64 -19.06 -20.19
CA ILE A 119 -22.52 -19.26 -19.26
C ILE A 119 -22.25 -20.75 -18.98
N ASN A 120 -23.25 -21.62 -19.10
CA ASN A 120 -23.12 -23.05 -18.86
C ASN A 120 -22.42 -23.75 -20.04
N ASP A 121 -22.70 -23.33 -21.29
CA ASP A 121 -21.94 -23.74 -22.49
C ASP A 121 -20.44 -23.41 -22.35
N VAL A 122 -20.09 -22.26 -21.75
CA VAL A 122 -18.70 -21.85 -21.47
C VAL A 122 -18.06 -22.72 -20.38
N ILE A 123 -18.73 -22.90 -19.24
CA ILE A 123 -18.24 -23.73 -18.13
C ILE A 123 -18.04 -25.18 -18.60
N ALA A 124 -18.95 -25.72 -19.42
CA ALA A 124 -18.83 -27.04 -20.02
C ALA A 124 -17.65 -27.14 -21.01
N ALA A 125 -17.27 -26.05 -21.69
CA ALA A 125 -16.09 -26.02 -22.56
C ALA A 125 -14.78 -26.02 -21.74
N LEU A 126 -14.69 -25.16 -20.71
CA LEU A 126 -13.55 -25.09 -19.80
C LEU A 126 -13.32 -26.41 -19.03
N ALA A 127 -14.39 -27.06 -18.57
CA ALA A 127 -14.29 -28.36 -17.90
C ALA A 127 -13.75 -29.45 -18.83
N ARG A 128 -14.13 -29.44 -20.12
CA ARG A 128 -13.59 -30.38 -21.13
C ARG A 128 -12.12 -30.11 -21.44
N GLU A 129 -11.70 -28.85 -21.49
CA GLU A 129 -10.29 -28.46 -21.62
C GLU A 129 -9.47 -28.93 -20.40
N ALA A 130 -10.01 -28.80 -19.19
CA ALA A 130 -9.45 -29.32 -17.95
C ALA A 130 -9.52 -30.86 -17.79
N GLY A 131 -9.86 -31.61 -18.85
CA GLY A 131 -9.84 -33.08 -18.87
C GLY A 131 -11.06 -33.78 -18.27
N TRP A 132 -12.16 -33.07 -18.01
CA TRP A 132 -13.42 -33.65 -17.52
C TRP A 132 -14.32 -34.07 -18.66
N VAL A 133 -15.01 -35.19 -18.49
CA VAL A 133 -16.13 -35.57 -19.36
C VAL A 133 -17.36 -34.80 -18.90
N VAL A 134 -17.98 -34.06 -19.82
CA VAL A 134 -19.19 -33.27 -19.57
C VAL A 134 -20.31 -33.78 -20.46
N LEU A 135 -21.36 -34.34 -19.86
CA LEU A 135 -22.52 -34.89 -20.54
C LEU A 135 -23.51 -33.80 -21.00
N PRO A 136 -24.43 -34.11 -21.95
CA PRO A 136 -25.40 -33.13 -22.48
C PRO A 136 -26.44 -32.62 -21.46
N ASP A 137 -26.56 -33.28 -20.30
CA ASP A 137 -27.40 -32.88 -19.17
C ASP A 137 -26.68 -31.94 -18.18
N GLY A 138 -25.40 -31.66 -18.40
CA GLY A 138 -24.55 -30.86 -17.51
C GLY A 138 -23.73 -31.69 -16.50
N THR A 139 -23.92 -33.01 -16.42
CA THR A 139 -23.19 -33.87 -15.46
C THR A 139 -21.69 -33.96 -15.83
N THR A 140 -20.81 -33.66 -14.87
CA THR A 140 -19.35 -33.64 -15.06
C THR A 140 -18.64 -34.73 -14.25
N PHE A 141 -17.67 -35.47 -14.85
CA PHE A 141 -16.82 -36.41 -14.11
C PHE A 141 -15.39 -36.51 -14.68
N PRO A 142 -14.38 -36.91 -13.88
CA PRO A 142 -13.00 -37.01 -14.34
C PRO A 142 -12.81 -38.12 -15.38
N SER A 143 -12.03 -37.85 -16.43
CA SER A 143 -11.69 -38.86 -17.44
C SER A 143 -10.74 -39.92 -16.86
N ARG A 144 -11.25 -41.13 -16.56
CA ARG A 144 -10.44 -42.24 -16.05
C ARG A 144 -9.57 -42.86 -17.15
N SER A 145 -8.25 -42.75 -16.99
CA SER A 145 -7.28 -43.55 -17.75
C SER A 145 -7.49 -45.06 -17.52
N GLN A 146 -7.75 -45.83 -18.58
CA GLN A 146 -7.76 -47.30 -18.48
C GLN A 146 -6.33 -47.84 -18.34
N GLY A 147 -6.05 -48.59 -17.27
CA GLY A 147 -4.80 -49.30 -17.08
C GLY A 147 -4.88 -50.73 -17.61
N SER A 148 -3.99 -51.10 -18.53
CA SER A 148 -3.83 -52.48 -19.01
C SER A 148 -3.13 -53.35 -17.94
N ARG A 149 -3.70 -54.51 -17.62
CA ARG A 149 -3.08 -55.52 -16.75
C ARG A 149 -1.94 -56.28 -17.45
N PRO A 150 -0.95 -56.81 -16.72
CA PRO A 150 0.14 -57.59 -17.28
C PRO A 150 -0.24 -59.06 -17.55
N ALA A 151 0.48 -59.69 -18.47
CA ALA A 151 0.59 -61.13 -18.66
C ALA A 151 2.08 -61.48 -18.89
N GLY A 152 2.51 -62.68 -18.51
CA GLY A 152 3.93 -62.99 -18.31
C GLY A 152 4.70 -63.56 -19.51
N ASP A 153 6.02 -63.54 -19.34
CA ASP A 153 7.07 -64.43 -19.86
C ASP A 153 6.87 -65.17 -21.21
N SER A 154 7.71 -64.81 -22.19
CA SER A 154 8.51 -65.78 -22.97
C SER A 154 9.62 -65.06 -23.76
N SER A 155 10.55 -65.82 -24.34
CA SER A 155 11.89 -65.35 -24.75
C SER A 155 12.18 -65.41 -26.26
N ALA A 156 13.26 -64.70 -26.65
CA ALA A 156 14.04 -64.81 -27.90
C ALA A 156 13.41 -64.36 -29.23
N GLY A 157 14.26 -63.96 -30.19
CA GLY A 157 13.89 -63.91 -31.63
C GLY A 157 14.19 -62.62 -32.42
N LEU A 158 15.48 -62.38 -32.74
CA LEU A 158 16.06 -61.93 -34.03
C LEU A 158 15.21 -61.20 -35.12
N THR A 159 15.91 -60.29 -35.85
CA THR A 159 15.65 -59.81 -37.26
C THR A 159 14.40 -58.92 -37.53
N SER A 160 14.33 -58.04 -38.56
CA SER A 160 15.32 -57.50 -39.53
C SER A 160 14.82 -56.23 -40.28
N SER A 161 15.72 -55.24 -40.43
CA SER A 161 16.01 -54.34 -41.59
C SER A 161 14.95 -53.64 -42.49
N SER A 162 15.26 -52.36 -42.81
CA SER A 162 14.99 -51.64 -44.10
C SER A 162 13.54 -51.19 -44.40
N SER A 163 13.23 -50.12 -45.16
CA SER A 163 14.00 -49.30 -46.14
C SER A 163 13.53 -47.81 -46.13
N GLN A 164 14.38 -46.79 -46.40
CA GLN A 164 14.56 -46.02 -47.68
C GLN A 164 13.30 -45.29 -48.22
N MET A 165 13.30 -44.05 -48.76
CA MET A 165 14.32 -43.02 -49.17
C MET A 165 13.88 -41.62 -48.63
N LEU A 166 14.63 -40.49 -48.56
CA LEU A 166 15.93 -39.99 -49.09
C LEU A 166 15.88 -39.13 -50.40
N SER A 167 15.99 -37.79 -50.29
CA SER A 167 16.41 -36.82 -51.34
C SER A 167 16.99 -35.54 -50.68
N GLN A 168 18.31 -35.31 -50.69
CA GLN A 168 19.08 -34.30 -51.50
C GLN A 168 18.66 -32.82 -51.27
N GLN A 169 19.48 -31.93 -50.66
CA GLN A 169 20.75 -31.28 -51.10
C GLN A 169 20.55 -30.30 -52.30
N VAL A 170 21.17 -29.11 -52.42
CA VAL A 170 22.58 -28.65 -52.21
C VAL A 170 22.64 -27.11 -51.88
N PRO A 171 23.64 -26.58 -51.13
CA PRO A 171 23.87 -25.13 -50.88
C PRO A 171 24.96 -24.50 -51.80
N PRO A 172 25.07 -23.16 -51.86
CA PRO A 172 26.21 -22.43 -51.25
C PRO A 172 25.75 -21.06 -50.63
N THR A 173 26.55 -20.07 -50.18
CA THR A 173 28.02 -19.75 -50.17
C THR A 173 28.35 -18.88 -48.93
N SER A 174 29.60 -18.40 -48.74
CA SER A 174 29.98 -17.50 -47.63
C SER A 174 31.13 -16.51 -47.94
N LEU A 175 31.14 -15.35 -47.26
CA LEU A 175 32.26 -14.40 -47.04
C LEU A 175 31.96 -13.68 -45.71
N GLN A 176 32.56 -14.01 -44.57
CA GLN A 176 33.95 -13.83 -44.11
C GLN A 176 34.28 -12.41 -43.59
N GLY A 177 34.28 -12.26 -42.26
CA GLY A 177 34.74 -11.09 -41.51
C GLY A 177 35.17 -11.49 -40.09
N VAL A 178 36.39 -11.13 -39.69
CA VAL A 178 37.13 -11.55 -38.48
C VAL A 178 37.12 -10.37 -37.47
N SER A 179 37.14 -10.50 -36.13
CA SER A 179 36.84 -11.57 -35.14
C SER A 179 36.95 -10.94 -33.73
N SER A 180 36.67 -11.71 -32.66
CA SER A 180 36.85 -11.39 -31.22
C SER A 180 35.85 -10.39 -30.61
N GLY A 181 35.16 -10.67 -29.50
CA GLY A 181 34.83 -11.97 -28.89
C GLY A 181 35.07 -12.05 -27.38
N TYR A 182 34.01 -12.36 -26.62
CA TYR A 182 34.01 -13.29 -25.48
C TYR A 182 32.58 -13.82 -25.28
N CYS A 183 32.41 -14.99 -24.64
CA CYS A 183 31.16 -15.75 -24.66
C CYS A 183 30.46 -15.74 -23.30
N ALA A 184 29.14 -15.51 -23.31
CA ALA A 184 28.22 -15.85 -22.22
C ALA A 184 27.30 -16.98 -22.72
N SER A 185 27.59 -18.22 -22.30
CA SER A 185 26.75 -19.37 -22.64
C SER A 185 25.60 -19.51 -21.65
N VAL A 186 24.37 -19.66 -22.16
CA VAL A 186 23.20 -20.06 -21.36
C VAL A 186 22.57 -21.26 -22.07
N GLU A 187 22.77 -22.46 -21.51
CA GLU A 187 22.22 -23.69 -22.08
C GLU A 187 20.73 -23.83 -21.75
N TYR A 188 19.88 -23.82 -22.78
CA TYR A 188 18.48 -24.23 -22.66
C TYR A 188 18.40 -25.75 -22.43
N ASN A 189 18.34 -26.17 -21.16
CA ASN A 189 18.03 -27.56 -20.79
C ASN A 189 16.52 -27.73 -20.57
N ALA A 190 15.85 -28.40 -21.52
CA ALA A 190 14.44 -28.73 -21.42
C ALA A 190 14.22 -29.98 -20.52
N CYS A 191 13.65 -29.80 -19.35
CA CYS A 191 13.41 -30.88 -18.39
C CYS A 191 11.98 -31.45 -18.47
N HIS A 192 11.88 -32.78 -18.53
CA HIS A 192 10.65 -33.50 -18.83
C HIS A 192 9.72 -33.59 -17.59
N MET A 193 8.42 -33.32 -17.75
CA MET A 193 7.43 -33.56 -16.68
C MET A 193 7.25 -35.06 -16.39
N LYS A 194 7.32 -35.44 -15.10
CA LYS A 194 6.51 -36.51 -14.49
C LYS A 194 6.63 -36.51 -12.96
N GLY A 195 5.50 -36.43 -12.25
CA GLY A 195 5.45 -36.50 -10.79
C GLY A 195 4.05 -36.20 -10.26
N VAL A 196 3.17 -37.20 -10.22
CA VAL A 196 1.81 -37.06 -9.68
C VAL A 196 1.76 -37.66 -8.28
N PHE A 197 1.28 -36.89 -7.31
CA PHE A 197 0.85 -37.39 -6.01
C PHE A 197 -0.51 -36.79 -5.64
N MET A 198 -1.36 -37.57 -4.97
CA MET A 198 -2.76 -37.23 -4.68
C MET A 198 -2.95 -36.96 -3.17
N PRO A 199 -3.83 -36.02 -2.78
CA PRO A 199 -4.14 -35.75 -1.37
C PRO A 199 -5.10 -36.78 -0.77
N THR A 200 -4.95 -37.04 0.53
CA THR A 200 -5.83 -37.93 1.32
C THR A 200 -7.00 -37.13 1.95
N PRO A 201 -8.24 -37.66 2.03
CA PRO A 201 -9.38 -36.91 2.56
C PRO A 201 -9.36 -36.69 4.09
N ALA A 202 -9.97 -35.60 4.55
CA ALA A 202 -10.25 -35.35 5.97
C ALA A 202 -11.56 -36.03 6.43
N PRO A 203 -11.64 -36.58 7.66
CA PRO A 203 -12.83 -37.29 8.15
C PRO A 203 -13.58 -36.55 9.28
N TYR A 204 -14.66 -35.84 8.95
CA TYR A 204 -15.72 -35.53 9.92
C TYR A 204 -17.05 -35.20 9.22
N ASP A 205 -18.02 -36.12 9.31
CA ASP A 205 -19.42 -35.81 9.02
C ASP A 205 -20.36 -36.85 9.70
N LEU A 206 -20.84 -36.54 10.91
CA LEU A 206 -21.91 -37.27 11.61
C LEU A 206 -22.67 -36.31 12.53
N SER A 207 -24.00 -36.28 12.41
CA SER A 207 -24.88 -35.29 13.04
C SER A 207 -25.97 -35.91 13.91
N SER A 208 -26.28 -35.29 15.07
CA SER A 208 -27.49 -35.52 15.89
C SER A 208 -27.58 -36.93 16.54
N SER A 209 -28.08 -37.14 17.76
CA SER A 209 -29.12 -36.44 18.52
C SER A 209 -29.09 -36.85 20.02
N GLY A 210 -29.59 -36.01 20.94
CA GLY A 210 -29.91 -36.46 22.32
C GLY A 210 -30.09 -35.36 23.37
N HIS A 211 -31.23 -35.36 24.08
CA HIS A 211 -31.53 -34.48 25.24
C HIS A 211 -30.72 -34.93 26.50
N SER A 212 -30.56 -34.18 27.61
CA SER A 212 -31.53 -33.29 28.27
C SER A 212 -30.92 -32.29 29.28
N GLN A 213 -31.55 -31.11 29.40
CA GLN A 213 -31.90 -30.34 30.62
C GLN A 213 -30.87 -30.04 31.76
N SER A 214 -30.75 -28.74 32.09
CA SER A 214 -31.05 -28.12 33.42
C SER A 214 -30.16 -28.48 34.65
N SER A 215 -29.92 -27.61 35.64
CA SER A 215 -29.89 -26.13 35.79
C SER A 215 -29.35 -25.85 37.22
N GLY A 216 -28.56 -24.79 37.43
CA GLY A 216 -28.04 -24.47 38.76
C GLY A 216 -27.22 -23.17 38.77
N MET A 217 -27.70 -22.17 39.51
CA MET A 217 -27.08 -20.85 39.66
C MET A 217 -26.72 -20.63 41.14
N VAL A 218 -25.82 -19.67 41.42
CA VAL A 218 -25.29 -19.29 42.75
C VAL A 218 -24.29 -20.31 43.33
N GLY A 219 -23.15 -19.93 43.93
CA GLY A 219 -22.52 -18.61 44.07
C GLY A 219 -22.05 -18.25 45.49
N ASN A 220 -20.98 -17.45 45.57
CA ASN A 220 -20.44 -16.77 46.76
C ASN A 220 -19.56 -17.58 47.76
N GLY A 221 -18.52 -16.93 48.30
CA GLY A 221 -17.62 -17.40 49.37
C GLY A 221 -16.56 -18.44 48.96
N GLY A 222 -15.26 -18.32 49.28
CA GLY A 222 -14.50 -17.24 49.91
C GLY A 222 -13.80 -17.67 51.21
N GLU A 223 -12.45 -17.59 51.22
CA GLU A 223 -11.57 -17.66 52.42
C GLU A 223 -11.51 -19.03 53.16
N GLN A 224 -10.43 -19.43 53.87
CA GLN A 224 -9.02 -18.98 53.90
C GLN A 224 -8.11 -20.10 54.49
N THR A 225 -6.88 -20.24 53.95
CA THR A 225 -5.60 -20.49 54.66
C THR A 225 -5.36 -21.80 55.47
N GLU A 226 -4.06 -22.12 55.70
CA GLU A 226 -3.48 -23.16 56.59
C GLU A 226 -3.59 -24.64 56.13
N SER A 227 -2.59 -25.53 56.31
CA SER A 227 -1.15 -25.37 56.64
C SER A 227 -0.31 -26.60 56.24
N LEU A 228 1.01 -26.42 56.10
CA LEU A 228 2.05 -27.48 56.05
C LEU A 228 2.21 -28.20 57.42
N PRO A 229 3.05 -29.25 57.62
CA PRO A 229 4.03 -29.92 56.73
C PRO A 229 4.01 -31.49 56.75
N LEU A 230 4.95 -32.17 56.04
CA LEU A 230 6.00 -33.09 56.59
C LEU A 230 6.47 -34.26 55.67
N ILE A 231 7.76 -34.21 55.31
CA ILE A 231 8.79 -35.30 55.34
C ILE A 231 8.69 -36.57 54.45
N ALA A 232 9.75 -36.72 53.62
CA ALA A 232 10.41 -37.94 53.09
C ALA A 232 9.70 -38.85 52.05
N GLY A 233 10.52 -39.46 51.17
CA GLY A 233 10.11 -40.57 50.30
C GLY A 233 10.70 -40.57 48.88
N SER A 234 11.98 -40.92 48.71
CA SER A 234 12.62 -41.06 47.39
C SER A 234 12.40 -42.46 46.79
N MET A 235 11.72 -42.59 45.64
CA MET A 235 12.26 -43.23 44.41
C MET A 235 11.26 -43.32 43.23
N GLU A 236 11.85 -43.45 42.03
CA GLU A 236 11.34 -44.08 40.80
C GLU A 236 10.03 -43.61 40.11
N VAL A 237 10.25 -42.76 39.10
CA VAL A 237 9.72 -42.86 37.72
C VAL A 237 8.52 -43.78 37.48
N ILE A 238 7.34 -43.19 37.26
CA ILE A 238 6.33 -43.72 36.33
C ILE A 238 6.00 -42.61 35.31
N ASN A 239 5.82 -43.02 34.05
CA ASN A 239 5.76 -42.14 32.88
C ASN A 239 4.31 -41.78 32.53
N GLU A 240 3.78 -40.69 33.05
CA GLU A 240 2.46 -40.18 32.64
C GLU A 240 2.52 -39.39 31.33
N GLN A 241 1.57 -39.67 30.44
CA GLN A 241 1.57 -39.20 29.07
C GLN A 241 0.99 -37.78 28.98
N ILE A 242 1.83 -36.79 28.64
CA ILE A 242 1.35 -35.43 28.34
C ILE A 242 0.55 -35.47 27.03
N ILE A 243 -0.77 -35.43 27.16
CA ILE A 243 -1.70 -35.47 26.03
C ILE A 243 -1.69 -34.13 25.29
N GLY A 244 -1.31 -34.17 24.01
CA GLY A 244 -2.02 -33.41 22.97
C GLY A 244 -1.95 -31.89 23.01
N LEU A 245 -0.77 -31.30 23.24
CA LEU A 245 -0.50 -30.02 22.57
C LEU A 245 -0.56 -30.26 21.05
N PRO A 246 -1.26 -29.41 20.26
CA PRO A 246 -1.25 -29.55 18.81
C PRO A 246 0.21 -29.41 18.31
N PRO A 247 0.64 -30.21 17.32
CA PRO A 247 2.00 -30.12 16.81
C PRO A 247 2.20 -28.70 16.27
N LYS A 248 3.19 -27.98 16.84
CA LYS A 248 3.64 -26.70 16.29
C LYS A 248 3.97 -26.95 14.82
N LEU A 249 3.35 -26.19 13.92
CA LEU A 249 3.67 -26.26 12.49
C LEU A 249 5.19 -26.14 12.34
N PRO A 250 5.85 -27.03 11.58
CA PRO A 250 7.29 -26.96 11.40
C PRO A 250 7.61 -25.61 10.76
N GLU A 251 8.41 -24.80 11.44
CA GLU A 251 8.81 -23.49 10.92
C GLU A 251 9.48 -23.67 9.57
N ARG A 252 9.13 -22.78 8.63
CA ARG A 252 9.75 -22.72 7.31
C ARG A 252 11.26 -22.66 7.45
N ASP A 253 11.95 -23.54 6.74
CA ASP A 253 13.39 -23.40 6.53
C ASP A 253 13.63 -22.29 5.49
N PHE A 254 14.63 -21.47 5.79
CA PHE A 254 15.09 -20.38 4.92
C PHE A 254 16.49 -20.65 4.35
N ALA A 255 17.11 -21.79 4.67
CA ALA A 255 18.35 -22.25 4.08
C ALA A 255 18.26 -22.26 2.54
N GLY A 256 19.22 -21.62 1.87
CA GLY A 256 19.27 -21.53 0.41
C GLY A 256 18.25 -20.57 -0.24
N THR A 257 17.46 -19.82 0.54
CA THR A 257 16.68 -18.69 0.01
C THR A 257 17.61 -17.50 -0.33
N PRO A 258 17.22 -16.58 -1.23
CA PRO A 258 18.05 -15.43 -1.61
C PRO A 258 18.56 -14.63 -0.42
N TYR A 259 19.81 -14.14 -0.51
CA TYR A 259 20.43 -13.31 0.52
C TYR A 259 19.77 -11.93 0.55
N VAL A 260 19.22 -11.54 1.71
CA VAL A 260 18.67 -10.19 1.93
C VAL A 260 19.52 -9.52 3.02
N PRO A 261 20.24 -8.43 2.70
CA PRO A 261 21.07 -7.73 3.67
C PRO A 261 20.22 -7.08 4.76
N VAL A 262 20.71 -7.16 6.00
CA VAL A 262 20.05 -6.65 7.21
C VAL A 262 20.79 -5.44 7.74
N TYR A 263 20.07 -4.32 7.81
CA TYR A 263 20.51 -3.08 8.43
C TYR A 263 19.80 -2.91 9.78
N VAL A 264 20.37 -2.09 10.67
CA VAL A 264 19.73 -1.72 11.95
C VAL A 264 19.67 -0.20 12.07
N MET A 265 18.48 0.35 12.34
CA MET A 265 18.31 1.79 12.60
C MET A 265 18.98 2.17 13.92
N LEU A 266 19.75 3.26 13.93
CA LEU A 266 20.37 3.81 15.14
C LEU A 266 19.36 4.60 16.01
N PRO A 267 19.68 4.90 17.29
CA PRO A 267 18.88 5.80 18.13
C PRO A 267 18.68 7.17 17.45
N LEU A 268 17.48 7.75 17.52
CA LEU A 268 17.15 9.01 16.82
C LEU A 268 18.02 10.17 17.30
N GLY A 269 18.24 10.24 18.62
CA GLY A 269 19.15 11.19 19.28
C GLY A 269 20.62 10.72 19.36
N VAL A 270 21.08 9.81 18.50
CA VAL A 270 22.50 9.40 18.47
C VAL A 270 23.43 10.58 18.15
N VAL A 271 22.95 11.55 17.37
CA VAL A 271 23.56 12.88 17.25
C VAL A 271 22.64 13.88 17.97
N ASN A 272 23.23 14.75 18.80
CA ASN A 272 22.48 15.74 19.58
C ASN A 272 22.25 17.06 18.83
N MET A 273 21.45 17.97 19.40
CA MET A 273 21.11 19.30 18.82
C MET A 273 22.29 20.26 18.58
N LYS A 274 23.53 19.89 18.91
CA LYS A 274 24.75 20.66 18.57
C LYS A 274 25.57 20.00 17.45
N CYS A 275 25.04 18.93 16.85
CA CYS A 275 25.77 17.99 16.01
C CYS A 275 26.99 17.34 16.71
N GLU A 276 26.85 16.99 18.00
CA GLU A 276 27.82 16.16 18.73
C GLU A 276 27.29 14.71 18.81
N LEU A 277 28.18 13.72 18.71
CA LEU A 277 27.83 12.30 18.82
C LEU A 277 27.64 11.88 20.30
N VAL A 278 26.51 11.26 20.62
CA VAL A 278 26.16 10.75 21.95
C VAL A 278 26.75 9.35 22.19
N ASP A 279 27.33 9.14 23.38
CA ASP A 279 28.06 7.93 23.81
C ASP A 279 28.84 7.18 22.70
N PRO A 280 29.92 7.77 22.14
CA PRO A 280 30.71 7.15 21.09
C PRO A 280 31.27 5.78 21.49
N ASP A 281 31.66 5.59 22.76
CA ASP A 281 32.24 4.35 23.26
C ASP A 281 31.21 3.25 23.49
N GLY A 282 29.98 3.58 23.92
CA GLY A 282 28.86 2.64 23.99
C GLY A 282 28.39 2.21 22.62
N LEU A 283 28.18 3.18 21.72
CA LEU A 283 27.79 2.93 20.33
C LEU A 283 28.82 2.06 19.61
N LEU A 284 30.11 2.36 19.74
CA LEU A 284 31.18 1.58 19.11
C LEU A 284 31.25 0.12 19.63
N LYS A 285 30.82 -0.15 20.87
CA LYS A 285 30.65 -1.52 21.38
C LYS A 285 29.43 -2.20 20.75
N GLN A 286 28.29 -1.51 20.68
CA GLN A 286 27.06 -2.03 20.05
C GLN A 286 27.26 -2.34 18.56
N LEU A 287 27.91 -1.46 17.79
CA LEU A 287 28.23 -1.67 16.38
C LEU A 287 29.16 -2.88 16.17
N ARG A 288 30.13 -3.12 17.07
CA ARG A 288 30.98 -4.33 17.04
C ARG A 288 30.17 -5.60 17.32
N VAL A 289 29.22 -5.54 18.24
CA VAL A 289 28.30 -6.65 18.56
C VAL A 289 27.39 -6.97 17.37
N LEU A 290 26.78 -5.96 16.73
CA LEU A 290 26.04 -6.13 15.48
C LEU A 290 26.92 -6.77 14.39
N LYS A 291 28.15 -6.26 14.19
CA LYS A 291 29.05 -6.80 13.17
C LYS A 291 29.47 -8.26 13.43
N SER A 292 29.54 -8.68 14.69
CA SER A 292 29.89 -10.06 15.06
C SER A 292 28.85 -11.12 14.68
N ILE A 293 27.60 -10.71 14.41
CA ILE A 293 26.52 -11.57 13.90
C ILE A 293 26.22 -11.31 12.41
N ASN A 294 27.22 -10.82 11.65
CA ASN A 294 27.16 -10.54 10.21
C ASN A 294 26.19 -9.43 9.75
N VAL A 295 25.65 -8.58 10.63
CA VAL A 295 24.85 -7.41 10.21
C VAL A 295 25.60 -6.59 9.14
N ASP A 296 24.90 -6.28 8.05
CA ASP A 296 25.46 -5.67 6.84
C ASP A 296 25.83 -4.21 7.07
N GLY A 297 24.94 -3.47 7.75
CA GLY A 297 25.05 -2.03 7.93
C GLY A 297 24.10 -1.46 8.97
N VAL A 298 24.01 -0.13 9.00
CA VAL A 298 23.10 0.62 9.87
C VAL A 298 22.38 1.72 9.10
N MET A 299 21.18 2.10 9.57
CA MET A 299 20.41 3.22 9.04
C MET A 299 20.44 4.41 10.03
N ILE A 300 20.52 5.63 9.50
CA ILE A 300 20.70 6.86 10.29
C ILE A 300 19.97 8.06 9.68
N ASP A 301 19.22 8.78 10.51
CA ASP A 301 18.62 10.08 10.17
C ASP A 301 19.65 11.21 10.19
N CYS A 302 19.82 11.88 9.05
CA CYS A 302 20.50 13.18 8.95
C CYS A 302 19.48 14.30 9.12
N TRP A 303 19.22 14.66 10.38
CA TRP A 303 18.24 15.66 10.78
C TRP A 303 18.56 17.05 10.25
N TRP A 304 17.67 17.59 9.40
CA TRP A 304 17.78 18.94 8.88
C TRP A 304 17.88 19.98 10.00
N GLY A 305 17.08 19.81 11.05
CA GLY A 305 17.04 20.65 12.26
C GLY A 305 18.27 20.64 13.16
N ILE A 306 19.19 19.68 12.98
CA ILE A 306 20.50 19.64 13.68
C ILE A 306 21.58 20.24 12.79
N VAL A 307 21.53 19.96 11.49
CA VAL A 307 22.63 20.23 10.56
C VAL A 307 22.59 21.66 10.00
N GLU A 308 21.41 22.21 9.66
CA GLU A 308 21.24 23.60 9.18
C GLU A 308 20.56 24.47 10.27
N ALA A 309 20.82 24.15 11.54
CA ALA A 309 20.04 24.61 12.70
C ALA A 309 20.04 26.14 12.89
N ASP A 310 21.23 26.76 12.86
CA ASP A 310 21.46 28.15 13.24
C ASP A 310 21.05 29.13 12.12
N ALA A 311 21.50 28.88 10.88
CA ALA A 311 21.29 29.79 9.76
C ALA A 311 21.18 29.08 8.39
N PRO A 312 20.48 29.67 7.41
CA PRO A 312 20.44 29.20 6.03
C PRO A 312 21.85 29.00 5.44
N GLN A 313 22.07 27.83 4.84
CA GLN A 313 23.32 27.41 4.20
C GLN A 313 24.53 27.24 5.13
N GLU A 314 24.37 27.36 6.46
CA GLU A 314 25.41 27.04 7.45
C GLU A 314 25.24 25.60 7.94
N TYR A 315 25.96 24.67 7.30
CA TYR A 315 25.83 23.22 7.53
C TYR A 315 26.88 22.68 8.50
N ASN A 316 26.45 22.10 9.63
CA ASN A 316 27.29 21.43 10.62
C ASN A 316 27.12 19.90 10.56
N TRP A 317 28.13 19.19 10.06
CA TRP A 317 28.13 17.75 9.86
C TRP A 317 29.01 16.96 10.85
N ASN A 318 29.61 17.61 11.85
CA ASN A 318 30.70 17.03 12.65
C ASN A 318 30.35 15.71 13.36
N GLY A 319 29.17 15.62 13.98
CA GLY A 319 28.69 14.40 14.66
C GLY A 319 28.47 13.25 13.67
N TYR A 320 27.88 13.54 12.52
CA TYR A 320 27.68 12.57 11.43
C TYR A 320 29.01 12.10 10.83
N ARG A 321 29.97 13.01 10.60
CA ARG A 321 31.33 12.65 10.18
C ARG A 321 32.01 11.72 11.17
N ARG A 322 31.89 11.97 12.48
CA ARG A 322 32.48 11.09 13.50
C ARG A 322 31.78 9.73 13.57
N LEU A 323 30.47 9.68 13.36
CA LEU A 323 29.70 8.45 13.25
C LEU A 323 30.12 7.61 12.04
N PHE A 324 30.13 8.21 10.85
CA PHE A 324 30.39 7.51 9.59
C PHE A 324 31.82 6.93 9.55
N GLN A 325 32.80 7.63 10.14
CA GLN A 325 34.16 7.11 10.36
C GLN A 325 34.15 5.77 11.10
N MET A 326 33.41 5.64 12.20
CA MET A 326 33.37 4.39 12.97
C MET A 326 32.62 3.26 12.24
N VAL A 327 31.58 3.59 11.47
CA VAL A 327 30.85 2.61 10.64
C VAL A 327 31.76 2.10 9.51
N HIS A 328 32.56 2.97 8.89
CA HIS A 328 33.59 2.61 7.93
C HIS A 328 34.72 1.78 8.56
N GLU A 329 35.28 2.18 9.70
CA GLU A 329 36.32 1.42 10.44
C GLU A 329 35.87 -0.03 10.75
N LEU A 330 34.57 -0.23 11.04
CA LEU A 330 33.97 -1.56 11.28
C LEU A 330 33.52 -2.30 10.01
N LYS A 331 33.67 -1.70 8.83
CA LYS A 331 33.24 -2.26 7.53
C LYS A 331 31.75 -2.63 7.53
N LEU A 332 30.94 -1.75 8.09
CA LEU A 332 29.47 -1.75 7.97
C LEU A 332 29.08 -0.83 6.82
N LYS A 333 27.93 -1.08 6.17
CA LYS A 333 27.32 -0.16 5.21
C LYS A 333 26.45 0.89 5.92
N LEU A 334 26.18 2.00 5.24
CA LEU A 334 25.31 3.09 5.67
C LEU A 334 24.10 3.21 4.73
N GLN A 335 22.90 3.20 5.32
CA GLN A 335 21.72 3.80 4.70
C GLN A 335 21.45 5.12 5.43
N VAL A 336 21.20 6.21 4.70
CA VAL A 336 21.08 7.54 5.30
C VAL A 336 19.77 8.19 4.89
N VAL A 337 18.99 8.67 5.85
CA VAL A 337 17.74 9.39 5.62
C VAL A 337 18.01 10.90 5.58
N MET A 338 17.57 11.59 4.54
CA MET A 338 17.55 13.05 4.46
C MET A 338 16.32 13.57 5.20
N SER A 339 16.44 13.72 6.52
CA SER A 339 15.29 13.88 7.42
C SER A 339 14.86 15.35 7.51
N PHE A 340 14.10 15.78 6.48
CA PHE A 340 13.49 17.12 6.34
C PHE A 340 12.24 17.36 7.20
N HIS A 341 12.13 16.66 8.34
CA HIS A 341 10.96 16.68 9.21
C HIS A 341 11.35 16.77 10.70
N GLU A 342 10.39 17.17 11.53
CA GLU A 342 10.45 17.16 13.00
C GLU A 342 10.41 15.72 13.52
N CYS A 343 11.36 15.33 14.37
CA CYS A 343 11.19 14.20 15.27
C CYS A 343 10.46 14.70 16.53
N GLY A 344 9.41 14.00 16.95
CA GLY A 344 8.68 14.30 18.18
C GLY A 344 7.17 14.35 17.97
N GLY A 345 6.46 13.43 18.62
CA GLY A 345 4.99 13.37 18.63
C GLY A 345 4.39 12.30 17.72
N ASN A 346 5.21 11.56 16.97
CA ASN A 346 4.82 10.32 16.29
C ASN A 346 5.09 9.10 17.20
N VAL A 347 4.52 7.95 16.84
CA VAL A 347 4.67 6.70 17.62
C VAL A 347 6.08 6.14 17.42
N GLY A 348 6.86 6.06 18.50
CA GLY A 348 8.26 5.58 18.46
C GLY A 348 9.32 6.67 18.49
N ASP A 349 8.92 7.95 18.60
CA ASP A 349 9.81 9.07 18.89
C ASP A 349 10.18 9.08 20.39
N ASP A 350 11.47 8.91 20.68
CA ASP A 350 12.05 9.00 22.03
C ASP A 350 12.78 10.33 22.30
N VAL A 351 12.84 11.21 21.30
CA VAL A 351 13.47 12.53 21.33
C VAL A 351 12.61 13.59 20.64
N CYS A 352 12.97 14.86 20.82
CA CYS A 352 12.38 15.99 20.10
C CYS A 352 13.48 16.75 19.34
N ILE A 353 13.38 16.78 18.01
CA ILE A 353 14.31 17.42 17.09
C ILE A 353 13.45 18.22 16.10
N PRO A 354 13.21 19.53 16.34
CA PRO A 354 12.36 20.36 15.48
C PRO A 354 13.05 20.68 14.16
N LEU A 355 12.29 21.24 13.20
CA LEU A 355 12.86 21.93 12.03
C LEU A 355 13.81 23.07 12.45
N PRO A 356 14.75 23.51 11.59
CA PRO A 356 15.72 24.56 11.94
C PRO A 356 15.09 25.83 12.51
N HIS A 357 15.80 26.50 13.43
CA HIS A 357 15.23 27.63 14.17
C HIS A 357 14.75 28.74 13.22
N TRP A 358 15.55 29.05 12.19
CA TRP A 358 15.22 30.06 11.18
C TRP A 358 13.97 29.72 10.34
N VAL A 359 13.55 28.46 10.25
CA VAL A 359 12.28 28.04 9.61
C VAL A 359 11.11 28.35 10.54
N ALA A 360 11.23 27.99 11.82
CA ALA A 360 10.24 28.32 12.84
C ALA A 360 10.07 29.85 12.99
N GLU A 361 11.14 30.64 12.82
CA GLU A 361 11.04 32.10 12.76
C GLU A 361 10.13 32.58 11.63
N ILE A 362 10.32 32.05 10.42
CA ILE A 362 9.50 32.41 9.24
C ILE A 362 8.06 31.98 9.49
N GLY A 363 7.83 30.78 10.02
CA GLY A 363 6.51 30.25 10.35
C GLY A 363 5.70 31.12 11.33
N ARG A 364 6.35 31.84 12.24
CA ARG A 364 5.68 32.84 13.11
C ARG A 364 5.16 34.06 12.34
N SER A 365 5.75 34.38 11.19
CA SER A 365 5.37 35.51 10.33
C SER A 365 4.50 35.12 9.14
N ASN A 366 4.61 33.85 8.70
CA ASN A 366 3.91 33.26 7.57
C ASN A 366 3.55 31.80 7.94
N PRO A 367 2.44 31.56 8.65
CA PRO A 367 2.08 30.22 9.12
C PRO A 367 1.72 29.26 7.98
N ASP A 368 1.45 29.79 6.78
CA ASP A 368 1.12 29.03 5.58
C ASP A 368 2.33 28.35 4.90
N ILE A 369 3.54 28.45 5.46
CA ILE A 369 4.64 27.54 5.09
C ILE A 369 4.40 26.10 5.57
N PHE A 370 3.40 25.88 6.42
CA PHE A 370 3.08 24.60 7.05
C PHE A 370 1.73 24.05 6.57
N PHE A 371 1.62 22.72 6.54
CA PHE A 371 0.35 22.03 6.25
C PHE A 371 -0.74 22.45 7.22
N THR A 372 -1.98 22.57 6.70
CA THR A 372 -3.07 23.26 7.40
C THR A 372 -4.39 22.54 7.19
N ASP A 373 -5.11 22.27 8.28
CA ASP A 373 -6.43 21.63 8.25
C ASP A 373 -7.60 22.63 8.09
N ARG A 374 -8.83 22.12 8.02
CA ARG A 374 -10.02 22.94 7.76
C ARG A 374 -10.32 23.98 8.86
N GLU A 375 -9.86 23.74 10.09
CA GLU A 375 -9.99 24.67 11.21
C GLU A 375 -8.82 25.68 11.27
N GLY A 376 -7.84 25.58 10.38
CA GLY A 376 -6.68 26.45 10.31
C GLY A 376 -5.55 26.07 11.26
N ARG A 377 -5.60 24.89 11.89
CA ARG A 377 -4.50 24.36 12.71
C ARG A 377 -3.34 23.98 11.80
N ARG A 378 -2.11 24.28 12.24
CA ARG A 378 -0.89 24.17 11.44
C ARG A 378 -0.05 23.00 11.95
N ASN A 379 0.35 22.07 11.08
CA ASN A 379 1.36 21.08 11.45
C ASN A 379 2.77 21.57 11.08
N THR A 380 3.56 21.90 12.10
CA THR A 380 4.95 22.35 12.03
C THR A 380 5.97 21.29 11.60
N GLU A 381 5.53 20.03 11.49
CA GLU A 381 6.41 18.86 11.35
C GLU A 381 7.21 18.85 10.05
N CYS A 382 6.67 19.42 8.98
CA CYS A 382 7.34 19.57 7.67
C CYS A 382 6.72 20.74 6.91
N LEU A 383 7.40 21.21 5.86
CA LEU A 383 6.91 22.30 5.02
C LEU A 383 5.75 21.83 4.11
N SER A 384 4.76 22.70 3.90
CA SER A 384 3.72 22.45 2.89
C SER A 384 4.31 22.43 1.48
N TRP A 385 3.93 21.42 0.70
CA TRP A 385 4.26 21.32 -0.73
C TRP A 385 3.73 22.52 -1.55
N GLY A 386 2.78 23.29 -0.99
CA GLY A 386 2.36 24.58 -1.55
C GLY A 386 3.49 25.57 -1.76
N ILE A 387 4.57 25.51 -0.96
CA ILE A 387 5.73 26.41 -1.06
C ILE A 387 6.96 25.82 -1.80
N ASP A 388 6.82 24.65 -2.43
CA ASP A 388 7.90 24.00 -3.23
C ASP A 388 8.56 24.95 -4.24
N LYS A 389 7.77 25.86 -4.82
CA LYS A 389 8.18 26.77 -5.90
C LYS A 389 8.04 28.26 -5.54
N GLU A 390 7.70 28.57 -4.29
CA GLU A 390 7.48 29.95 -3.81
C GLU A 390 8.69 30.41 -2.96
N ARG A 391 9.27 31.58 -3.24
CA ARG A 391 10.56 32.05 -2.66
C ARG A 391 10.45 32.62 -1.24
N VAL A 392 9.76 31.90 -0.36
CA VAL A 392 9.39 32.37 0.99
C VAL A 392 10.42 32.05 2.07
N LEU A 393 11.40 31.18 1.79
CA LEU A 393 12.41 30.73 2.76
C LEU A 393 13.66 31.61 2.68
N ARG A 394 13.53 32.86 3.15
CA ARG A 394 14.58 33.92 3.04
C ARG A 394 15.12 34.08 1.60
N GLY A 395 14.24 33.94 0.60
CA GLY A 395 14.55 34.05 -0.83
C GLY A 395 14.74 32.71 -1.57
N ARG A 396 14.89 31.59 -0.85
CA ARG A 396 14.86 30.22 -1.41
C ARG A 396 13.43 29.67 -1.47
N THR A 397 13.18 28.69 -2.35
CA THR A 397 11.98 27.82 -2.28
C THR A 397 12.27 26.56 -1.45
N ALA A 398 11.26 25.78 -1.05
CA ALA A 398 11.48 24.58 -0.24
C ALA A 398 12.39 23.54 -0.94
N VAL A 399 12.20 23.30 -2.24
CA VAL A 399 13.04 22.31 -2.95
C VAL A 399 14.46 22.79 -3.21
N GLU A 400 14.71 24.11 -3.27
CA GLU A 400 16.08 24.65 -3.28
C GLU A 400 16.79 24.41 -1.94
N VAL A 401 16.08 24.53 -0.82
CA VAL A 401 16.62 24.21 0.52
C VAL A 401 16.98 22.73 0.61
N TYR A 402 16.08 21.84 0.19
CA TYR A 402 16.34 20.39 0.18
C TYR A 402 17.51 20.03 -0.74
N PHE A 403 17.62 20.64 -1.92
CA PHE A 403 18.73 20.41 -2.85
C PHE A 403 20.07 20.97 -2.34
N ASP A 404 20.09 22.15 -1.72
CA ASP A 404 21.30 22.68 -1.06
C ASP A 404 21.80 21.74 0.05
N PHE A 405 20.88 21.20 0.86
CA PHE A 405 21.18 20.24 1.92
C PHE A 405 21.74 18.92 1.38
N MET A 406 21.06 18.31 0.40
CA MET A 406 21.52 17.07 -0.25
C MET A 406 22.88 17.26 -0.94
N ARG A 407 23.11 18.42 -1.58
CA ARG A 407 24.40 18.76 -2.18
C ARG A 407 25.50 18.97 -1.14
N SER A 408 25.18 19.57 0.03
CA SER A 408 26.11 19.70 1.15
C SER A 408 26.52 18.32 1.68
N PHE A 409 25.56 17.42 1.91
CA PHE A 409 25.81 16.03 2.30
C PHE A 409 26.68 15.28 1.29
N ARG A 410 26.37 15.38 -0.02
CA ARG A 410 27.14 14.75 -1.08
C ARG A 410 28.61 15.19 -1.10
N VAL A 411 28.87 16.48 -0.88
CA VAL A 411 30.23 17.05 -0.87
C VAL A 411 30.99 16.65 0.39
N GLU A 412 30.36 16.80 1.56
CA GLU A 412 30.97 16.47 2.85
C GLU A 412 31.40 15.01 2.93
N PHE A 413 30.56 14.09 2.44
CA PHE A 413 30.76 12.65 2.57
C PHE A 413 31.23 11.94 1.30
N ASN A 414 31.84 12.68 0.35
CA ASN A 414 32.28 12.12 -0.94
C ASN A 414 33.11 10.83 -0.82
N GLU A 415 34.03 10.78 0.15
CA GLU A 415 34.85 9.60 0.46
C GLU A 415 33.99 8.34 0.75
N PHE A 416 32.89 8.47 1.50
CA PHE A 416 32.00 7.36 1.84
C PHE A 416 31.09 6.91 0.68
N PHE A 417 30.91 7.76 -0.34
CA PHE A 417 30.28 7.36 -1.61
C PHE A 417 31.27 6.65 -2.53
N GLU A 418 32.51 7.13 -2.64
CA GLU A 418 33.57 6.53 -3.47
C GLU A 418 34.03 5.16 -2.95
N ASP A 419 34.18 5.00 -1.62
CA ASP A 419 34.39 3.69 -0.96
C ASP A 419 33.12 2.80 -0.96
N GLY A 420 31.99 3.32 -1.48
CA GLY A 420 30.69 2.64 -1.53
C GLY A 420 30.15 2.25 -0.16
N ILE A 421 30.54 2.95 0.91
CA ILE A 421 30.07 2.71 2.28
C ILE A 421 28.60 3.12 2.41
N ILE A 422 28.23 4.26 1.86
CA ILE A 422 26.82 4.68 1.70
C ILE A 422 26.21 3.84 0.56
N SER A 423 25.30 2.92 0.91
CA SER A 423 24.65 2.03 -0.04
C SER A 423 23.30 2.57 -0.54
N MET A 424 22.66 3.46 0.22
CA MET A 424 21.38 4.08 -0.14
C MET A 424 21.20 5.42 0.57
N VAL A 425 20.57 6.38 -0.11
CA VAL A 425 20.06 7.62 0.49
C VAL A 425 18.53 7.64 0.39
N GLU A 426 17.85 7.50 1.52
CA GLU A 426 16.40 7.72 1.59
C GLU A 426 16.11 9.22 1.67
N VAL A 427 15.13 9.69 0.91
CA VAL A 427 14.78 11.10 0.83
C VAL A 427 13.47 11.33 1.57
N GLY A 428 13.49 12.17 2.61
CA GLY A 428 12.28 12.55 3.32
C GLY A 428 11.37 13.42 2.45
N LEU A 429 10.10 13.04 2.29
CA LEU A 429 9.14 13.70 1.41
C LEU A 429 7.91 14.26 2.14
N GLY A 430 7.95 14.32 3.47
CA GLY A 430 6.82 14.76 4.30
C GLY A 430 6.97 14.37 5.78
N PRO A 431 5.86 14.26 6.53
CA PRO A 431 5.84 13.88 7.94
C PRO A 431 6.37 12.45 8.14
N CYS A 432 7.08 12.18 9.23
CA CYS A 432 7.91 10.97 9.41
C CYS A 432 8.91 10.66 8.26
N GLY A 433 9.19 11.62 7.36
CA GLY A 433 9.92 11.41 6.11
C GLY A 433 9.08 10.76 4.99
N GLU A 434 7.83 10.41 5.26
CA GLU A 434 6.96 9.66 4.36
C GLU A 434 6.31 10.55 3.30
N LEU A 435 6.15 10.06 2.08
CA LEU A 435 5.40 10.76 1.03
C LEU A 435 3.88 10.64 1.27
N ARG A 436 3.36 11.45 2.20
CA ARG A 436 1.94 11.62 2.52
C ARG A 436 1.65 13.01 3.09
N TYR A 437 0.38 13.40 3.12
CA TYR A 437 -0.05 14.52 3.95
C TYR A 437 -0.07 14.14 5.45
N PRO A 438 0.06 15.11 6.38
CA PRO A 438 -0.10 14.86 7.82
C PRO A 438 -1.58 14.75 8.22
N SER A 439 -2.33 13.80 7.65
CA SER A 439 -3.78 13.66 7.82
C SER A 439 -4.22 13.06 9.16
N CYS A 440 -3.33 12.39 9.90
CA CYS A 440 -3.64 11.68 11.15
C CYS A 440 -2.83 12.16 12.39
N PRO A 441 -2.70 13.48 12.67
CA PRO A 441 -1.87 13.98 13.76
C PRO A 441 -2.55 13.79 15.11
N VAL A 442 -2.00 12.91 15.95
CA VAL A 442 -2.47 12.65 17.33
C VAL A 442 -2.61 13.94 18.15
N LYS A 443 -1.72 14.93 17.89
CA LYS A 443 -1.69 16.26 18.50
C LYS A 443 -2.89 17.17 18.17
N HIS A 444 -3.64 16.92 17.09
CA HIS A 444 -4.89 17.65 16.78
C HIS A 444 -6.16 16.84 17.11
N GLY A 445 -6.04 15.72 17.84
CA GLY A 445 -7.18 14.93 18.29
C GLY A 445 -7.53 13.72 17.42
N TRP A 446 -6.75 13.43 16.37
CA TRP A 446 -6.88 12.15 15.64
C TRP A 446 -6.66 10.97 16.59
N ARG A 447 -7.51 9.94 16.48
CA ARG A 447 -7.37 8.64 17.15
C ARG A 447 -7.62 7.54 16.13
N TYR A 448 -6.87 6.45 16.20
CA TYR A 448 -7.17 5.26 15.40
C TYR A 448 -8.57 4.72 15.79
N PRO A 449 -9.42 4.29 14.84
CA PRO A 449 -9.19 4.19 13.40
C PRO A 449 -9.69 5.40 12.57
N GLY A 450 -9.77 6.61 13.11
CA GLY A 450 -10.34 7.80 12.43
C GLY A 450 -9.85 8.08 11.01
N ILE A 451 -10.74 8.63 10.17
CA ILE A 451 -10.49 8.91 8.74
C ILE A 451 -9.39 9.95 8.44
N GLY A 452 -9.00 10.77 9.41
CA GLY A 452 -8.08 11.89 9.19
C GLY A 452 -8.74 13.10 8.53
N GLU A 453 -7.97 14.15 8.22
CA GLU A 453 -8.47 15.33 7.49
C GLU A 453 -7.54 15.74 6.34
N PHE A 454 -8.11 16.33 5.29
CA PHE A 454 -7.35 16.96 4.20
C PHE A 454 -6.52 18.15 4.72
N GLN A 455 -5.24 18.22 4.37
CA GLN A 455 -4.27 19.17 4.96
C GLN A 455 -3.89 20.34 4.01
N CYS A 456 -4.79 20.71 3.10
CA CYS A 456 -4.51 21.63 1.98
C CYS A 456 -5.07 23.05 2.15
N TYR A 457 -5.32 23.50 3.38
CA TYR A 457 -5.97 24.78 3.66
C TYR A 457 -5.00 25.96 3.88
N ASP A 458 -3.72 25.78 3.58
CA ASP A 458 -2.76 26.89 3.54
C ASP A 458 -2.97 27.77 2.29
N GLN A 459 -2.57 29.04 2.36
CA GLN A 459 -2.82 30.01 1.28
C GLN A 459 -2.22 29.61 -0.08
N TYR A 460 -1.16 28.79 -0.12
CA TYR A 460 -0.48 28.39 -1.35
C TYR A 460 -1.17 27.19 -2.01
N MET A 461 -1.57 26.19 -1.21
CA MET A 461 -2.40 25.08 -1.68
C MET A 461 -3.79 25.55 -2.09
N LEU A 462 -4.45 26.46 -1.36
CA LEU A 462 -5.72 27.05 -1.78
C LEU A 462 -5.59 27.83 -3.10
N LYS A 463 -4.51 28.60 -3.29
CA LYS A 463 -4.16 29.29 -4.55
C LYS A 463 -3.87 28.30 -5.70
N SER A 464 -3.35 27.11 -5.41
CA SER A 464 -3.18 26.02 -6.39
C SER A 464 -4.53 25.38 -6.77
N LEU A 465 -5.40 25.11 -5.79
CA LEU A 465 -6.75 24.58 -5.99
C LEU A 465 -7.63 25.52 -6.81
N MET A 466 -7.56 26.82 -6.54
CA MET A 466 -8.29 27.85 -7.28
C MET A 466 -7.94 27.84 -8.77
N LYS A 467 -6.63 27.83 -9.10
CA LYS A 467 -6.17 27.70 -10.49
C LYS A 467 -6.63 26.39 -11.14
N ALA A 468 -6.60 25.28 -10.40
CA ALA A 468 -7.06 23.98 -10.92
C ALA A 468 -8.56 23.96 -11.23
N ALA A 469 -9.37 24.64 -10.40
CA ALA A 469 -10.81 24.80 -10.59
C ALA A 469 -11.14 25.75 -11.76
N GLU A 470 -10.40 26.85 -11.90
CA GLU A 470 -10.49 27.79 -13.01
C GLU A 470 -10.15 27.12 -14.35
N MET A 471 -9.04 26.36 -14.42
CA MET A 471 -8.65 25.62 -15.63
C MET A 471 -9.66 24.53 -16.05
N ARG A 472 -10.47 24.02 -15.12
CA ARG A 472 -11.59 23.11 -15.41
C ARG A 472 -12.92 23.83 -15.69
N GLY A 473 -12.95 25.17 -15.75
CA GLY A 473 -14.18 25.93 -15.99
C GLY A 473 -15.18 25.90 -14.82
N HIS A 474 -14.73 25.52 -13.62
CA HIS A 474 -15.57 25.22 -12.46
C HIS A 474 -15.04 25.92 -11.20
N SER A 475 -14.81 27.23 -11.24
CA SER A 475 -14.21 28.02 -10.14
C SER A 475 -14.92 27.86 -8.78
N PHE A 476 -16.19 27.43 -8.73
CA PHE A 476 -16.90 27.12 -7.49
C PHE A 476 -16.41 25.83 -6.78
N TRP A 477 -15.60 25.01 -7.45
CA TRP A 477 -14.85 23.88 -6.88
C TRP A 477 -13.52 24.30 -6.22
N ALA A 478 -13.20 25.60 -6.14
CA ALA A 478 -11.96 26.13 -5.56
C ALA A 478 -11.90 26.05 -4.01
N ARG A 479 -12.30 24.93 -3.41
CA ARG A 479 -12.33 24.72 -1.95
C ARG A 479 -12.20 23.24 -1.58
N GLY A 480 -11.88 22.94 -0.32
CA GLY A 480 -11.91 21.58 0.21
C GLY A 480 -13.33 21.09 0.51
N PRO A 481 -13.59 19.76 0.59
CA PRO A 481 -14.94 19.22 0.75
C PRO A 481 -15.62 19.60 2.07
N ASP A 482 -16.84 20.11 1.99
CA ASP A 482 -17.54 20.69 3.14
C ASP A 482 -18.12 19.66 4.12
N ASN A 483 -18.23 18.40 3.70
CA ASN A 483 -18.92 17.29 4.35
C ASN A 483 -18.01 16.09 4.64
N ALA A 484 -16.68 16.32 4.71
CA ALA A 484 -15.65 15.30 4.95
C ALA A 484 -15.57 14.77 6.39
N GLY A 485 -16.40 15.25 7.33
CA GLY A 485 -16.27 14.92 8.75
C GLY A 485 -15.12 15.68 9.43
N SER A 486 -14.52 15.05 10.44
CA SER A 486 -13.28 15.51 11.10
C SER A 486 -12.34 14.33 11.38
N TYR A 487 -11.14 14.61 11.92
CA TYR A 487 -10.04 13.65 12.11
C TYR A 487 -10.47 12.26 12.61
N SER A 488 -11.40 12.21 13.57
CA SER A 488 -11.82 10.98 14.26
C SER A 488 -13.24 10.50 13.88
N SER A 489 -13.82 11.00 12.79
CA SER A 489 -15.06 10.44 12.20
C SER A 489 -14.81 9.07 11.56
N HIS A 490 -15.89 8.32 11.34
CA HIS A 490 -15.93 7.11 10.50
C HIS A 490 -16.51 7.41 9.11
N PRO A 491 -16.15 6.68 8.03
CA PRO A 491 -16.53 7.04 6.66
C PRO A 491 -18.05 7.20 6.45
N HIS A 492 -18.83 6.30 7.07
CA HIS A 492 -20.29 6.24 6.97
C HIS A 492 -21.02 7.37 7.72
N GLU A 493 -20.33 8.14 8.57
CA GLU A 493 -20.87 9.31 9.27
C GLU A 493 -20.78 10.59 8.41
N THR A 494 -19.98 10.55 7.35
CA THR A 494 -19.66 11.71 6.51
C THR A 494 -20.50 11.72 5.23
N GLY A 495 -20.74 12.90 4.67
CA GLY A 495 -21.36 13.02 3.33
C GLY A 495 -20.37 12.77 2.19
N PHE A 496 -19.07 12.92 2.46
CA PHE A 496 -18.04 12.76 1.44
C PHE A 496 -17.59 11.30 1.25
N PHE A 497 -17.37 10.54 2.33
CA PHE A 497 -16.72 9.22 2.29
C PHE A 497 -17.68 8.02 2.49
N CYS A 498 -18.98 8.25 2.64
CA CYS A 498 -19.96 7.17 2.72
C CYS A 498 -20.13 6.45 1.37
N ASP A 499 -20.79 5.28 1.36
CA ASP A 499 -21.12 4.60 0.12
C ASP A 499 -22.07 5.45 -0.74
N GLU A 500 -21.79 5.56 -2.05
CA GLU A 500 -22.39 6.53 -2.99
C GLU A 500 -22.21 8.03 -2.62
N GLY A 501 -21.29 8.36 -1.69
CA GLY A 501 -20.96 9.73 -1.26
C GLY A 501 -20.14 10.56 -2.27
N ASP A 502 -19.93 11.84 -1.94
CA ASP A 502 -19.38 12.84 -2.88
C ASP A 502 -17.97 12.55 -3.42
N TYR A 503 -17.18 11.67 -2.77
CA TYR A 503 -15.83 11.28 -3.22
C TYR A 503 -15.78 10.75 -4.65
N ASP A 504 -16.80 9.99 -5.07
CA ASP A 504 -16.91 9.44 -6.44
C ASP A 504 -17.73 10.36 -7.38
N GLY A 505 -18.29 11.45 -6.86
CA GLY A 505 -18.95 12.49 -7.66
C GLY A 505 -17.96 13.36 -8.45
N TYR A 506 -18.46 14.14 -9.42
CA TYR A 506 -17.60 14.99 -10.28
C TYR A 506 -16.64 15.90 -9.49
N TYR A 507 -17.13 16.51 -8.41
CA TYR A 507 -16.33 17.35 -7.52
C TYR A 507 -15.33 16.55 -6.68
N GLY A 508 -15.72 15.40 -6.12
CA GLY A 508 -14.80 14.54 -5.36
C GLY A 508 -13.66 14.01 -6.24
N ARG A 509 -13.98 13.49 -7.43
CA ARG A 509 -12.99 13.06 -8.43
C ARG A 509 -12.07 14.21 -8.86
N PHE A 510 -12.60 15.42 -9.02
CA PHE A 510 -11.79 16.62 -9.29
C PHE A 510 -10.80 16.91 -8.14
N PHE A 511 -11.31 17.00 -6.91
CA PHE A 511 -10.54 17.41 -5.73
C PHE A 511 -9.48 16.38 -5.36
N LEU A 512 -9.86 15.10 -5.29
CA LEU A 512 -8.96 14.00 -4.96
C LEU A 512 -7.85 13.85 -6.00
N ASN A 513 -8.16 13.97 -7.29
CA ASN A 513 -7.14 13.96 -8.34
C ASN A 513 -6.16 15.13 -8.19
N TRP A 514 -6.63 16.34 -7.86
CA TRP A 514 -5.74 17.48 -7.62
C TRP A 514 -4.85 17.25 -6.38
N TYR A 515 -5.45 16.81 -5.27
CA TYR A 515 -4.78 16.59 -3.98
C TYR A 515 -3.71 15.49 -4.08
N SER A 516 -3.99 14.37 -4.76
CA SER A 516 -3.02 13.31 -5.03
C SER A 516 -1.98 13.71 -6.09
N GLN A 517 -2.34 14.54 -7.08
CA GLN A 517 -1.37 15.00 -8.06
C GLN A 517 -0.34 15.96 -7.45
N LEU A 518 -0.70 16.74 -6.43
CA LEU A 518 0.28 17.54 -5.68
C LEU A 518 1.28 16.65 -4.91
N LEU A 519 0.82 15.55 -4.30
CA LEU A 519 1.70 14.54 -3.69
C LEU A 519 2.69 13.96 -4.72
N ILE A 520 2.19 13.52 -5.87
CA ILE A 520 3.02 12.96 -6.94
C ILE A 520 4.00 14.00 -7.50
N ASN A 521 3.55 15.25 -7.69
CA ASN A 521 4.38 16.35 -8.19
C ASN A 521 5.50 16.76 -7.20
N HIS A 522 5.23 16.67 -5.89
CA HIS A 522 6.24 16.92 -4.86
C HIS A 522 7.34 15.86 -4.93
N GLY A 523 6.96 14.58 -4.87
CA GLY A 523 7.88 13.46 -5.00
C GLY A 523 8.71 13.52 -6.29
N ASP A 524 8.05 13.81 -7.43
CA ASP A 524 8.72 13.94 -8.73
C ASP A 524 9.79 15.04 -8.74
N LEU A 525 9.48 16.19 -8.13
CA LEU A 525 10.38 17.34 -8.07
C LEU A 525 11.56 17.09 -7.14
N VAL A 526 11.31 16.64 -5.91
CA VAL A 526 12.38 16.42 -4.92
C VAL A 526 13.27 15.23 -5.30
N LEU A 527 12.71 14.13 -5.82
CA LEU A 527 13.52 12.99 -6.27
C LEU A 527 14.32 13.30 -7.54
N SER A 528 13.85 14.18 -8.44
CA SER A 528 14.68 14.66 -9.56
C SER A 528 15.93 15.41 -9.08
N LEU A 529 15.80 16.19 -8.01
CA LEU A 529 16.89 16.93 -7.38
C LEU A 529 17.81 16.02 -6.55
N ALA A 530 17.25 15.00 -5.88
CA ALA A 530 18.03 13.97 -5.20
C ALA A 530 18.86 13.13 -6.18
N LYS A 531 18.27 12.75 -7.33
CA LYS A 531 18.97 12.03 -8.41
C LYS A 531 20.15 12.83 -8.97
N LEU A 532 20.02 14.15 -9.06
CA LEU A 532 21.11 15.06 -9.45
C LEU A 532 22.16 15.24 -8.34
N ALA A 533 21.74 15.29 -7.07
CA ALA A 533 22.66 15.40 -5.92
C ALA A 533 23.44 14.10 -5.64
N PHE A 534 22.84 12.94 -5.92
CA PHE A 534 23.37 11.62 -5.59
C PHE A 534 23.60 10.75 -6.84
N GLU A 535 24.05 11.36 -7.94
CA GLU A 535 24.33 10.65 -9.20
C GLU A 535 25.25 9.43 -8.96
N GLY A 536 24.87 8.29 -9.56
CA GLY A 536 25.54 6.99 -9.37
C GLY A 536 25.19 6.25 -8.08
N SER A 537 24.43 6.85 -7.15
CA SER A 537 24.01 6.23 -5.88
C SER A 537 22.55 5.75 -5.93
N CYS A 538 22.20 4.78 -5.09
CA CYS A 538 20.79 4.39 -4.93
C CYS A 538 20.06 5.42 -4.06
N ILE A 539 18.94 5.94 -4.55
CA ILE A 539 18.02 6.78 -3.76
C ILE A 539 16.73 6.01 -3.44
N ALA A 540 16.09 6.33 -2.32
CA ALA A 540 14.83 5.71 -1.91
C ALA A 540 13.79 6.75 -1.45
N ALA A 541 12.52 6.35 -1.46
CA ALA A 541 11.40 7.11 -0.93
C ALA A 541 10.49 6.20 -0.10
N LYS A 542 9.97 6.72 1.01
CA LYS A 542 9.20 5.95 1.99
C LYS A 542 7.69 6.16 1.84
N LEU A 543 6.92 5.07 1.87
CA LEU A 543 5.45 5.08 1.91
C LEU A 543 4.89 4.47 3.21
N PRO A 544 3.81 5.04 3.76
CA PRO A 544 3.14 4.58 4.98
C PRO A 544 2.16 3.43 4.72
N GLY A 545 2.06 2.49 5.65
CA GLY A 545 1.07 1.41 5.62
C GLY A 545 -0.31 1.82 6.14
N ILE A 546 -1.03 2.71 5.45
CA ILE A 546 -2.38 3.18 5.86
C ILE A 546 -3.45 2.14 5.52
N HIS A 547 -3.78 1.30 6.49
CA HIS A 547 -4.50 0.03 6.27
C HIS A 547 -5.93 -0.02 6.83
N TRP A 548 -6.36 1.02 7.55
CA TRP A 548 -7.73 1.15 8.07
C TRP A 548 -8.65 1.82 7.04
N TRP A 549 -9.95 1.49 7.11
CA TRP A 549 -10.97 1.76 6.08
C TRP A 549 -10.73 1.16 4.69
N TYR A 550 -9.64 0.41 4.46
CA TYR A 550 -9.33 -0.25 3.17
C TYR A 550 -10.46 -1.19 2.66
N LYS A 551 -11.34 -1.70 3.53
CA LYS A 551 -12.52 -2.50 3.11
C LYS A 551 -13.77 -1.67 2.80
N THR A 552 -13.71 -0.35 2.88
CA THR A 552 -14.81 0.56 2.48
C THR A 552 -14.65 0.96 1.02
N SER A 553 -15.75 1.34 0.36
CA SER A 553 -15.68 1.77 -1.05
C SER A 553 -14.78 2.99 -1.27
N SER A 554 -14.72 3.89 -0.27
CA SER A 554 -14.01 5.16 -0.35
C SER A 554 -12.55 5.13 0.08
N HIS A 555 -12.09 4.13 0.85
CA HIS A 555 -10.72 4.07 1.38
C HIS A 555 -10.31 5.38 2.11
N ALA A 556 -11.20 5.92 2.94
CA ALA A 556 -11.15 7.32 3.40
C ALA A 556 -9.81 7.80 3.99
N ALA A 557 -9.11 6.98 4.77
CA ALA A 557 -7.81 7.35 5.37
C ALA A 557 -6.67 7.42 4.34
N GLU A 558 -6.73 6.61 3.28
CA GLU A 558 -5.80 6.70 2.15
C GLU A 558 -6.05 8.01 1.39
N LEU A 559 -7.33 8.35 1.15
CA LEU A 559 -7.72 9.59 0.48
C LEU A 559 -7.25 10.85 1.24
N THR A 560 -7.45 10.93 2.55
CA THR A 560 -7.02 12.10 3.35
C THR A 560 -5.49 12.22 3.43
N ALA A 561 -4.77 11.09 3.41
CA ALA A 561 -3.32 11.05 3.34
C ALA A 561 -2.74 11.37 1.95
N GLY A 562 -3.57 11.41 0.90
CA GLY A 562 -3.20 11.79 -0.46
C GLY A 562 -3.14 10.63 -1.47
N PHE A 563 -3.34 9.39 -1.03
CA PHE A 563 -3.42 8.22 -1.87
C PHE A 563 -4.84 8.12 -2.44
N TYR A 564 -5.04 8.58 -3.68
CA TYR A 564 -6.35 8.51 -4.34
C TYR A 564 -6.67 7.06 -4.81
N ASN A 565 -6.90 6.18 -3.84
CA ASN A 565 -7.03 4.72 -3.97
C ASN A 565 -8.43 4.19 -3.57
N PRO A 566 -9.57 4.72 -4.07
CA PRO A 566 -10.88 4.15 -3.81
C PRO A 566 -10.99 2.76 -4.47
N CYS A 567 -11.99 1.96 -4.08
CA CYS A 567 -12.08 0.54 -4.48
C CYS A 567 -12.22 0.27 -6.00
N ASN A 568 -12.36 1.33 -6.81
CA ASN A 568 -12.47 1.32 -8.27
C ASN A 568 -11.23 1.88 -9.02
N ARG A 569 -10.16 2.30 -8.31
CA ARG A 569 -8.96 2.92 -8.88
C ARG A 569 -7.72 2.63 -8.04
N ASP A 570 -6.69 2.06 -8.66
CA ASP A 570 -5.37 1.95 -8.03
C ASP A 570 -4.70 3.33 -7.90
N GLY A 571 -4.40 3.74 -6.66
CA GLY A 571 -3.71 4.99 -6.35
C GLY A 571 -2.18 4.87 -6.32
N TYR A 572 -1.64 3.66 -6.23
CA TYR A 572 -0.21 3.39 -6.02
C TYR A 572 0.57 3.25 -7.32
N ILE A 573 -0.02 2.75 -8.40
CA ILE A 573 0.61 2.65 -9.73
C ILE A 573 1.23 4.00 -10.18
N ALA A 574 0.52 5.12 -9.96
CA ALA A 574 1.00 6.45 -10.35
C ALA A 574 2.21 6.91 -9.51
N ILE A 575 2.32 6.47 -8.25
CA ILE A 575 3.46 6.75 -7.37
C ILE A 575 4.62 5.84 -7.78
N ALA A 576 4.38 4.55 -8.00
CA ALA A 576 5.40 3.59 -8.42
C ALA A 576 6.04 3.98 -9.77
N ALA A 577 5.24 4.46 -10.74
CA ALA A 577 5.74 5.02 -12.00
C ALA A 577 6.59 6.29 -11.80
N MET A 578 6.26 7.15 -10.82
CA MET A 578 7.06 8.31 -10.46
C MET A 578 8.40 7.90 -9.82
N LEU A 579 8.40 6.90 -8.94
CA LEU A 579 9.64 6.32 -8.39
C LEU A 579 10.51 5.69 -9.49
N HIS A 580 9.90 4.94 -10.42
CA HIS A 580 10.58 4.34 -11.57
C HIS A 580 11.29 5.39 -12.44
N LYS A 581 10.62 6.49 -12.78
CA LYS A 581 11.18 7.61 -13.56
C LYS A 581 12.51 8.13 -12.96
N HIS A 582 12.60 8.16 -11.63
CA HIS A 582 13.83 8.58 -10.94
C HIS A 582 14.82 7.43 -10.69
N GLY A 583 14.39 6.17 -10.79
CA GLY A 583 15.18 5.02 -10.36
C GLY A 583 15.25 4.90 -8.84
N ALA A 584 14.24 5.44 -8.14
CA ALA A 584 14.14 5.41 -6.70
C ALA A 584 13.58 4.07 -6.22
N ALA A 585 14.17 3.50 -5.17
CA ALA A 585 13.61 2.38 -4.45
C ALA A 585 12.42 2.81 -3.59
N LEU A 586 11.46 1.91 -3.40
CA LEU A 586 10.37 2.06 -2.44
C LEU A 586 10.80 1.45 -1.09
N ASN A 587 10.87 2.25 -0.03
CA ASN A 587 10.81 1.73 1.33
C ASN A 587 9.33 1.64 1.75
N PHE A 588 8.86 0.45 2.09
CA PHE A 588 7.50 0.24 2.60
C PHE A 588 7.50 -0.30 4.03
N ALA A 589 7.09 0.55 4.96
CA ALA A 589 6.94 0.21 6.37
C ALA A 589 5.69 -0.64 6.57
N ARG A 590 5.88 -1.94 6.85
CA ARG A 590 4.77 -2.89 6.94
C ARG A 590 4.22 -2.96 8.36
N ALA A 591 2.93 -2.63 8.53
CA ALA A 591 2.20 -2.81 9.78
C ALA A 591 2.19 -4.29 10.20
N GLU A 592 2.91 -4.64 11.27
CA GLU A 592 2.93 -5.99 11.80
C GLU A 592 1.63 -6.30 12.55
N LEU A 593 0.82 -7.23 12.02
CA LEU A 593 -0.47 -7.67 12.57
C LEU A 593 -0.40 -8.32 13.99
N GLN A 594 0.72 -8.22 14.69
CA GLN A 594 0.91 -8.75 16.04
C GLN A 594 0.63 -7.70 17.14
N PHE A 595 0.62 -6.41 16.79
CA PHE A 595 0.37 -5.29 17.72
C PHE A 595 -0.93 -4.50 17.44
N LEU A 596 -1.71 -4.92 16.43
CA LEU A 596 -3.13 -4.61 16.41
C LEU A 596 -3.81 -5.48 17.46
N GLU A 597 -4.07 -4.89 18.62
CA GLU A 597 -4.68 -5.58 19.75
C GLU A 597 -6.07 -6.09 19.34
N GLN A 598 -6.28 -7.40 19.50
CA GLN A 598 -7.53 -8.11 19.18
C GLN A 598 -7.92 -8.11 17.68
N ARG A 599 -8.73 -9.10 17.28
CA ARG A 599 -9.32 -9.12 15.92
C ARG A 599 -10.55 -8.21 15.78
N GLU A 600 -11.00 -7.64 16.89
CA GLU A 600 -12.22 -6.83 16.99
C GLU A 600 -11.93 -5.40 16.50
N ASP A 601 -10.85 -4.77 16.97
CA ASP A 601 -10.33 -3.48 16.50
C ASP A 601 -10.05 -3.48 14.98
N LEU A 602 -9.47 -4.56 14.44
CA LEU A 602 -9.25 -4.77 13.01
C LEU A 602 -10.54 -4.90 12.20
N GLN A 603 -11.64 -5.33 12.84
CA GLN A 603 -12.95 -5.49 12.22
C GLN A 603 -13.76 -4.18 12.28
N GLU A 604 -13.71 -3.45 13.39
CA GLU A 604 -14.32 -2.10 13.52
C GLU A 604 -13.63 -1.10 12.59
N ALA A 605 -12.30 -1.09 12.53
CA ALA A 605 -11.51 -0.27 11.61
C ALA A 605 -11.66 -0.64 10.12
N LEU A 606 -12.45 -1.68 9.79
CA LEU A 606 -12.61 -2.24 8.43
C LEU A 606 -11.28 -2.41 7.69
N ALA A 607 -10.26 -2.87 8.41
CA ALA A 607 -8.87 -2.76 7.99
C ALA A 607 -8.38 -3.96 7.16
N ASN A 608 -7.42 -3.76 6.26
CA ASN A 608 -6.83 -4.82 5.43
C ASN A 608 -5.33 -4.60 5.11
N PRO A 609 -4.43 -4.69 6.11
CA PRO A 609 -2.99 -4.52 5.87
C PRO A 609 -2.39 -5.54 4.89
N GLN A 610 -2.96 -6.76 4.78
CA GLN A 610 -2.51 -7.74 3.80
C GLN A 610 -2.89 -7.36 2.36
N GLY A 611 -4.10 -6.84 2.14
CA GLY A 611 -4.53 -6.34 0.83
C GLY A 611 -3.70 -5.14 0.37
N LEU A 612 -3.48 -4.17 1.27
CA LEU A 612 -2.63 -3.01 1.01
C LEU A 612 -1.20 -3.43 0.62
N VAL A 613 -0.57 -4.31 1.42
CA VAL A 613 0.76 -4.86 1.11
C VAL A 613 0.79 -5.49 -0.28
N TRP A 614 -0.21 -6.29 -0.64
CA TRP A 614 -0.27 -6.95 -1.94
C TRP A 614 -0.42 -5.93 -3.09
N GLN A 615 -1.27 -4.91 -2.92
CA GLN A 615 -1.46 -3.86 -3.93
C GLN A 615 -0.18 -3.04 -4.14
N VAL A 616 0.41 -2.51 -3.06
CA VAL A 616 1.61 -1.67 -3.13
C VAL A 616 2.80 -2.43 -3.74
N LEU A 617 2.97 -3.72 -3.40
CA LEU A 617 4.06 -4.52 -3.95
C LEU A 617 3.85 -4.89 -5.41
N ASN A 618 2.63 -5.17 -5.86
CA ASN A 618 2.39 -5.41 -7.28
C ASN A 618 2.60 -4.13 -8.10
N ALA A 619 2.08 -2.98 -7.65
CA ALA A 619 2.33 -1.69 -8.31
C ALA A 619 3.84 -1.39 -8.43
N ALA A 620 4.63 -1.72 -7.41
CA ALA A 620 6.07 -1.59 -7.43
C ALA A 620 6.77 -2.60 -8.37
N TRP A 621 6.38 -3.87 -8.32
CA TRP A 621 7.04 -4.94 -9.10
C TRP A 621 6.64 -4.95 -10.57
N GLU A 622 5.40 -4.59 -10.91
CA GLU A 622 4.95 -4.38 -12.30
C GLU A 622 5.65 -3.17 -12.94
N THR A 623 5.97 -2.14 -12.16
CA THR A 623 6.83 -1.02 -12.58
C THR A 623 8.33 -1.30 -12.37
N CYS A 624 8.71 -2.51 -11.97
CA CYS A 624 10.10 -2.95 -11.79
C CYS A 624 10.96 -2.05 -10.87
N ILE A 625 10.38 -1.40 -9.87
CA ILE A 625 11.15 -0.66 -8.85
C ILE A 625 11.67 -1.60 -7.75
N THR A 626 12.86 -1.32 -7.25
CA THR A 626 13.42 -1.98 -6.07
C THR A 626 12.54 -1.71 -4.85
N VAL A 627 12.28 -2.75 -4.04
CA VAL A 627 11.54 -2.59 -2.78
C VAL A 627 12.41 -3.00 -1.59
N VAL A 628 12.46 -2.15 -0.58
CA VAL A 628 13.07 -2.37 0.75
C VAL A 628 11.99 -2.21 1.83
N SER A 629 12.25 -2.68 3.05
CA SER A 629 11.24 -2.65 4.11
C SER A 629 11.84 -2.53 5.50
N GLU A 630 11.01 -2.07 6.42
CA GLU A 630 11.26 -1.90 7.83
C GLU A 630 10.07 -2.46 8.63
N ASN A 631 10.31 -2.91 9.86
CA ASN A 631 9.26 -3.33 10.78
C ASN A 631 8.61 -2.11 11.44
N ALA A 632 7.29 -1.92 11.28
CA ALA A 632 6.58 -0.78 11.85
C ALA A 632 6.49 -0.80 13.39
N PHE A 633 6.74 -1.95 14.02
CA PHE A 633 6.72 -2.12 15.49
C PHE A 633 7.93 -2.93 15.94
N VAL A 634 8.43 -2.67 17.16
CA VAL A 634 9.61 -3.34 17.70
C VAL A 634 9.27 -4.80 18.04
N CYS A 635 9.88 -5.75 17.33
CA CYS A 635 9.77 -7.18 17.60
C CYS A 635 11.10 -7.74 18.14
N HIS A 636 11.05 -8.50 19.23
CA HIS A 636 12.19 -9.27 19.75
C HIS A 636 11.93 -10.79 19.76
N ASP A 637 10.76 -11.22 19.31
CA ASP A 637 10.27 -12.58 19.46
C ASP A 637 10.36 -13.38 18.16
N ARG A 638 10.50 -14.69 18.28
CA ARG A 638 10.64 -15.62 17.16
C ARG A 638 9.41 -15.62 16.24
N VAL A 639 8.22 -15.26 16.73
CA VAL A 639 6.99 -15.22 15.94
C VAL A 639 6.98 -14.03 14.99
N GLY A 640 7.30 -12.82 15.45
CA GLY A 640 7.39 -11.65 14.57
C GLY A 640 8.57 -11.72 13.61
N TYR A 641 9.76 -12.19 14.05
CA TYR A 641 10.88 -12.44 13.14
C TYR A 641 10.52 -13.40 11.99
N ASN A 642 9.75 -14.46 12.25
CA ASN A 642 9.26 -15.35 11.19
C ASN A 642 8.26 -14.65 10.25
N LYS A 643 7.37 -13.80 10.76
CA LYS A 643 6.47 -12.97 9.93
C LYS A 643 7.25 -12.00 9.06
N ILE A 644 8.31 -11.37 9.57
CA ILE A 644 9.20 -10.51 8.76
C ILE A 644 9.83 -11.33 7.64
N LEU A 645 10.38 -12.51 7.94
CA LEU A 645 11.00 -13.41 6.96
C LEU A 645 10.02 -13.88 5.86
N GLU A 646 8.79 -14.23 6.23
CA GLU A 646 7.73 -14.61 5.28
C GLU A 646 7.32 -13.44 4.38
N ASN A 647 7.27 -12.22 4.93
CA ASN A 647 6.95 -10.99 4.22
C ASN A 647 8.07 -10.48 3.30
N VAL A 648 9.33 -10.67 3.69
CA VAL A 648 10.54 -10.27 2.95
C VAL A 648 10.86 -11.26 1.84
N LYS A 649 10.63 -12.56 2.08
CA LYS A 649 10.88 -13.66 1.14
C LYS A 649 9.61 -14.47 0.88
N PRO A 650 8.62 -13.95 0.11
CA PRO A 650 7.39 -14.68 -0.23
C PRO A 650 7.64 -16.13 -0.67
N VAL A 651 6.81 -17.08 -0.22
CA VAL A 651 6.96 -18.51 -0.59
C VAL A 651 6.53 -18.76 -2.05
N ASN A 652 5.46 -18.07 -2.47
CA ASN A 652 4.67 -18.40 -3.65
C ASN A 652 4.60 -17.24 -4.66
N ASP A 653 5.55 -16.32 -4.64
CA ASP A 653 5.67 -15.34 -5.73
C ASP A 653 6.16 -16.08 -7.00
N PRO A 654 5.41 -16.04 -8.10
CA PRO A 654 5.71 -16.85 -9.29
C PRO A 654 6.99 -16.40 -10.02
N ASP A 655 7.43 -15.17 -9.77
CA ASP A 655 8.60 -14.56 -10.40
C ASP A 655 9.82 -14.53 -9.45
N GLY A 656 9.72 -15.18 -8.28
CA GLY A 656 10.79 -15.29 -7.28
C GLY A 656 11.10 -13.99 -6.53
N ARG A 657 10.20 -13.01 -6.55
CA ARG A 657 10.44 -11.67 -6.00
C ARG A 657 10.55 -11.68 -4.48
N HIS A 658 11.46 -10.84 -4.00
CA HIS A 658 11.81 -10.64 -2.60
C HIS A 658 12.33 -9.21 -2.42
N PHE A 659 12.38 -8.73 -1.19
CA PHE A 659 12.85 -7.38 -0.88
C PHE A 659 14.39 -7.33 -0.94
N SER A 660 14.95 -6.23 -1.45
CA SER A 660 16.40 -6.11 -1.73
C SER A 660 17.23 -5.72 -0.50
N SER A 661 16.61 -5.21 0.55
CA SER A 661 17.19 -5.09 1.90
C SER A 661 16.08 -4.98 2.94
N PHE A 662 16.44 -5.21 4.21
CA PHE A 662 15.56 -4.98 5.35
C PHE A 662 16.26 -4.18 6.44
N THR A 663 15.55 -3.26 7.07
CA THR A 663 16.06 -2.43 8.16
C THR A 663 15.28 -2.66 9.45
N TYR A 664 15.98 -3.12 10.48
CA TYR A 664 15.39 -3.38 11.78
C TYR A 664 15.25 -2.08 12.60
N LEU A 665 14.02 -1.75 12.98
CA LEU A 665 13.69 -0.69 13.92
C LEU A 665 13.58 -1.30 15.33
N ARG A 666 14.45 -0.97 16.29
CA ARG A 666 15.62 -0.06 16.27
C ARG A 666 16.72 -0.64 17.19
N LEU A 667 17.96 -0.21 17.02
CA LEU A 667 19.02 -0.42 18.00
C LEU A 667 18.60 0.18 19.36
N THR A 668 18.37 -0.69 20.33
CA THR A 668 18.00 -0.34 21.70
C THR A 668 18.80 -1.18 22.71
N PRO A 669 18.87 -0.79 23.99
CA PRO A 669 19.38 -1.65 25.05
C PRO A 669 18.64 -3.00 25.13
N LEU A 670 17.34 -3.01 24.84
CA LEU A 670 16.48 -4.20 24.88
C LEU A 670 16.83 -5.19 23.75
N LEU A 671 17.14 -4.72 22.54
CA LEU A 671 17.69 -5.56 21.46
C LEU A 671 19.03 -6.23 21.87
N MET A 672 19.83 -5.53 22.66
CA MET A 672 21.15 -5.96 23.12
C MET A 672 21.09 -6.89 24.35
N GLU A 673 19.91 -7.17 24.91
CA GLU A 673 19.75 -8.20 25.93
C GLU A 673 19.99 -9.59 25.35
N ARG A 674 20.72 -10.44 26.10
CA ARG A 674 21.22 -11.73 25.62
C ARG A 674 20.17 -12.62 24.95
N GLN A 675 18.94 -12.68 25.47
CA GLN A 675 17.89 -13.53 24.89
C GLN A 675 17.36 -12.98 23.57
N ASN A 676 17.08 -11.67 23.52
CA ASN A 676 16.56 -10.98 22.33
C ASN A 676 17.62 -10.99 21.21
N PHE A 677 18.88 -10.78 21.58
CA PHE A 677 20.01 -10.81 20.65
C PHE A 677 20.27 -12.21 20.05
N MET A 678 20.07 -13.29 20.81
CA MET A 678 20.19 -14.66 20.29
C MET A 678 19.09 -15.02 19.28
N GLU A 679 17.86 -14.50 19.43
CA GLU A 679 16.84 -14.66 18.39
C GLU A 679 17.08 -13.72 17.20
N PHE A 680 17.61 -12.51 17.44
CA PHE A 680 18.02 -11.59 16.36
C PHE A 680 19.15 -12.15 15.49
N GLU A 681 20.17 -12.81 16.08
CA GLU A 681 21.21 -13.54 15.33
C GLU A 681 20.60 -14.60 14.40
N ARG A 682 19.60 -15.36 14.88
CA ARG A 682 18.91 -16.37 14.06
C ARG A 682 18.08 -15.73 12.95
N PHE A 683 17.45 -14.59 13.22
CA PHE A 683 16.74 -13.81 12.21
C PHE A 683 17.69 -13.33 11.11
N VAL A 684 18.81 -12.70 11.47
CA VAL A 684 19.85 -12.26 10.50
C VAL A 684 20.32 -13.43 9.64
N LYS A 685 20.63 -14.59 10.24
CA LYS A 685 21.03 -15.79 9.50
C LYS A 685 19.97 -16.30 8.52
N ARG A 686 18.68 -16.30 8.90
CA ARG A 686 17.57 -16.64 7.98
C ARG A 686 17.39 -15.59 6.86
N MET A 687 17.63 -14.32 7.14
CA MET A 687 17.64 -13.23 6.14
C MET A 687 18.79 -13.40 5.14
N HIS A 688 19.95 -13.87 5.60
CA HIS A 688 21.08 -14.24 4.75
C HIS A 688 20.91 -15.58 4.01
N GLY A 689 19.90 -16.39 4.36
CA GLY A 689 19.64 -17.69 3.75
C GLY A 689 20.51 -18.83 4.32
N GLU A 690 21.08 -18.64 5.51
CA GLU A 690 21.85 -19.66 6.24
C GLU A 690 20.94 -20.67 6.96
N ALA A 691 21.44 -21.90 7.14
CA ALA A 691 20.76 -22.94 7.92
C ALA A 691 20.92 -22.70 9.43
N VAL A 692 19.81 -22.43 10.13
CA VAL A 692 19.81 -22.22 11.59
C VAL A 692 19.56 -23.55 12.30
N LEU A 693 20.62 -24.13 12.87
CA LEU A 693 20.53 -25.29 13.75
C LEU A 693 19.75 -24.96 15.03
N TYR A 694 18.64 -25.66 15.26
CA TYR A 694 17.98 -25.64 16.56
C TYR A 694 18.81 -26.44 17.57
N LEU A 695 19.46 -25.75 18.50
CA LEU A 695 19.85 -26.36 19.77
C LEU A 695 18.57 -26.79 20.48
N GLN A 696 18.38 -28.10 20.65
CA GLN A 696 17.40 -28.64 21.58
C GLN A 696 17.86 -28.30 23.01
N VAL A 697 16.95 -27.71 23.78
CA VAL A 697 17.09 -27.36 25.20
C VAL A 697 15.89 -27.94 25.92
#